data_AF-A0A925GXJ3-F1
#
_entry.id   AF-A0A925GXJ3-F1
#
_cell.length_a   1.000
_cell.length_b   1.000
_cell.length_c   1.000
_cell.angle_alpha   90.00
_cell.angle_beta   90.00
_cell.angle_gamma   90.00
#
_symmetry.space_group_name_H-M   'P 1'
#
loop_
_entity.id
_entity.type
_entity.pdbx_description
1 polymer ?
#
loop_
_entity_poly.entity_id
_entity_poly.type
_entity_poly.pdbx_seq_one_letter_code
_entity_poly.pdbx_strand_id
1 'polypeptide(L)'
;FAHVLDFYGGMFEIRNGVAQTPGGEKAWGAWQDLVGKSPKDGSAFYERLMTRDDGWIASYYDAIARIGGTTQQYLLEPKRMQRFYTAMRGRITSPGPARPVFRASSDLMLLTQRLRIESDGRPHIPGTLEVWKKLFIDHPHGKYDGKLTKAASGWKEPDELIEALFALCRKAVENEPLKIYMALSDMNRYRSTALQPATVDRLARDYRFYNSQYPLFAEAPALQDKTIVQFLDTAKAVPQIGDMALRADTAGTLQGLVGLWQIFLRQGTISPADSDTVLTGILTPFAKVRNYREVFDAGRGGIKTLLTATQTAGKVSAQDRIIDLLAGTGSHKDADSHRQVVESMIRILEAQRLLTLDTMFDLADNFESLTRGERLNTSLVQRLAARISDIQLPRASLSSIEKNTLAFGYWTEKHIEAQRRTNLRAAIDKASNDPEKLRDMRGLLTPFLRDTLVGLNYAHYAPPGAQILQTNPLFVRSHDFLGLQGSPQTWRQTEVFGSGWPSSAGGRLVGSLPGLAYALAEAEQNFLIPSREQALIWGDLVPQMIVTAKVPRWWNVTPAQTQWVSLHLNQGATLAAEASLNAERRTEFVGYLNRHAPPARVRKVSDDLAGGRVPEALDSVTPSELYLVATDWWLKHKGDSSLLSTEVRRLTADHPDQVSIAAISRAFGTPKPTLTGSYVPELLSMRSFPTLMGYSSRLMAESWESNLLFYAALSHDIHMLPSQLNVAVPEWTQQTVEKIFATHLEDWPALLRSLRLVGEDVRSRARKQMAAATDQKASLQ
;
A
#
# COMPACT_ATOMS: atom_id res chain seq x y z
N PHE A 1 16.70 30.98 13.99
CA PHE A 1 15.96 29.69 13.99
C PHE A 1 14.73 29.72 13.07
N ALA A 2 14.71 30.54 12.01
CA ALA A 2 13.58 30.64 11.09
C ALA A 2 13.24 29.30 10.41
N HIS A 3 14.23 28.49 10.08
CA HIS A 3 14.05 27.13 9.53
C HIS A 3 13.34 26.16 10.51
N VAL A 4 13.57 26.29 11.82
CA VAL A 4 12.86 25.47 12.83
C VAL A 4 11.40 25.90 12.91
N LEU A 5 11.14 27.21 12.86
CA LEU A 5 9.78 27.75 12.84
C LEU A 5 9.03 27.37 11.56
N ASP A 6 9.70 27.42 10.41
CA ASP A 6 9.15 27.00 9.12
C ASP A 6 8.66 25.54 9.16
N PHE A 7 9.47 24.63 9.72
CA PHE A 7 9.09 23.22 9.82
C PHE A 7 8.04 22.96 10.91
N TYR A 8 8.22 23.46 12.12
CA TYR A 8 7.40 23.03 13.26
C TYR A 8 6.33 24.03 13.70
N GLY A 9 6.43 25.29 13.27
CA GLY A 9 5.57 26.39 13.71
C GLY A 9 4.08 26.18 13.44
N GLY A 10 3.73 25.44 12.38
CA GLY A 10 2.34 25.07 12.08
C GLY A 10 1.64 24.24 13.16
N MET A 11 2.40 23.70 14.11
CA MET A 11 1.94 22.88 15.24
C MET A 11 1.98 23.61 16.57
N PHE A 12 2.46 24.86 16.61
CA PHE A 12 2.47 25.68 17.81
C PHE A 12 1.15 26.43 17.94
N GLU A 13 0.66 26.50 19.17
CA GLU A 13 -0.59 27.18 19.49
C GLU A 13 -0.45 27.91 20.83
N ILE A 14 -0.85 29.19 20.84
CA ILE A 14 -0.96 30.00 22.05
C ILE A 14 -2.43 30.37 22.23
N ARG A 15 -3.00 30.09 23.40
CA ARG A 15 -4.34 30.54 23.80
C ARG A 15 -4.22 31.32 25.10
N ASN A 16 -4.75 32.55 25.11
CA ASN A 16 -4.74 33.43 26.29
C ASN A 16 -3.33 33.58 26.92
N GLY A 17 -2.30 33.71 26.08
CA GLY A 17 -0.90 33.82 26.53
C GLY A 17 -0.22 32.49 26.90
N VAL A 18 -0.95 31.37 26.91
CA VAL A 18 -0.45 30.04 27.31
C VAL A 18 -0.18 29.17 26.08
N ALA A 19 1.02 28.58 26.02
CA ALA A 19 1.37 27.55 25.04
C ALA A 19 0.57 26.27 25.27
N GLN A 20 -0.16 25.82 24.26
CA GLN A 20 -0.89 24.56 24.29
C GLN A 20 0.09 23.42 24.02
N THR A 21 0.36 22.58 25.02
CA THR A 21 1.30 21.46 24.88
C THR A 21 0.58 20.11 24.81
N PRO A 22 1.17 19.09 24.15
CA PRO A 22 0.67 17.72 24.21
C PRO A 22 0.51 17.25 25.66
N GLY A 23 -0.62 16.59 25.97
CA GLY A 23 -0.99 16.18 27.33
C GLY A 23 -1.64 17.26 28.20
N GLY A 24 -1.76 18.49 27.69
CA GLY A 24 -2.39 19.61 28.40
C GLY A 24 -1.67 19.95 29.70
N GLU A 25 -2.41 20.55 30.64
CA GLU A 25 -1.85 21.06 31.91
C GLU A 25 -1.13 20.00 32.73
N LYS A 26 -1.59 18.74 32.65
CA LYS A 26 -0.98 17.61 33.36
C LYS A 26 0.49 17.37 32.95
N ALA A 27 0.85 17.73 31.72
CA ALA A 27 2.20 17.56 31.19
C ALA A 27 3.06 18.84 31.31
N TRP A 28 2.52 19.97 31.79
CA TRP A 28 3.25 21.24 31.82
C TRP A 28 4.54 21.19 32.62
N GLY A 29 4.56 20.49 33.76
CA GLY A 29 5.77 20.31 34.55
C GLY A 29 6.88 19.63 33.75
N ALA A 30 6.57 18.49 33.12
CA ALA A 30 7.53 17.75 32.30
C ALA A 30 8.03 18.55 31.08
N TRP A 31 7.13 19.27 30.40
CA TRP A 31 7.51 20.19 29.32
C TRP A 31 8.38 21.34 29.83
N GLN A 32 8.08 21.91 30.99
CA GLN A 32 8.87 22.97 31.59
C GLN A 32 10.27 22.49 31.94
N ASP A 33 10.42 21.28 32.48
CA ASP A 33 11.71 20.69 32.81
C ASP A 33 12.55 20.45 31.53
N LEU A 34 11.91 19.93 30.48
CA LEU A 34 12.58 19.66 29.20
C LEU A 34 12.90 20.90 28.38
N VAL A 35 12.05 21.93 28.40
CA VAL A 35 12.24 23.15 27.61
C VAL A 35 13.02 24.19 28.39
N GLY A 36 12.80 24.29 29.70
CA GLY A 36 13.41 25.28 30.60
C GLY A 36 12.60 26.57 30.74
N LYS A 37 11.36 26.59 30.23
CA LYS A 37 10.40 27.69 30.35
C LYS A 37 9.00 27.11 30.58
N SER A 38 8.15 27.82 31.32
CA SER A 38 6.81 27.35 31.61
C SER A 38 5.91 27.52 30.37
N PRO A 39 5.03 26.56 30.05
CA PRO A 39 3.98 26.77 29.04
C PRO A 39 3.09 27.98 29.33
N LYS A 40 3.00 28.43 30.59
CA LYS A 40 2.30 29.67 30.97
C LYS A 40 2.91 30.94 30.34
N ASP A 41 4.21 30.90 30.02
CA ASP A 41 4.91 31.99 29.33
C ASP A 41 4.94 31.71 27.82
N GLY A 42 3.78 31.66 27.15
CA GLY A 42 3.60 30.99 25.87
C GLY A 42 4.63 31.35 24.78
N SER A 43 4.88 32.63 24.54
CA SER A 43 5.87 33.07 23.55
C SER A 43 7.30 32.65 23.93
N ALA A 44 7.69 32.84 25.19
CA ALA A 44 9.01 32.47 25.70
C ALA A 44 9.22 30.95 25.72
N PHE A 45 8.15 30.18 25.95
CA PHE A 45 8.16 28.73 25.85
C PHE A 45 8.51 28.28 24.43
N TYR A 46 7.80 28.75 23.41
CA TYR A 46 8.07 28.35 22.03
C TYR A 46 9.40 28.88 21.50
N GLU A 47 9.80 30.10 21.88
CA GLU A 47 11.15 30.61 21.56
C GLU A 47 12.23 29.68 22.12
N ARG A 48 12.07 29.23 23.37
CA ARG A 48 13.00 28.28 23.99
C ARG A 48 12.92 26.89 23.34
N LEU A 49 11.73 26.41 23.01
CA LEU A 49 11.51 25.13 22.32
C LEU A 49 12.24 25.10 20.95
N MET A 50 12.20 26.20 20.20
CA MET A 50 12.85 26.27 18.89
C MET A 50 14.38 26.37 18.98
N THR A 51 14.90 27.09 19.97
CA THR A 51 16.33 27.40 20.11
C THR A 51 17.11 26.30 20.82
N ARG A 52 16.44 25.51 21.66
CA ARG A 52 17.07 24.48 22.50
C ARG A 52 17.43 23.24 21.68
N ASP A 53 18.61 22.68 21.98
CA ASP A 53 19.11 21.43 21.42
C ASP A 53 19.04 21.41 19.87
N ASP A 54 19.40 22.53 19.23
CA ASP A 54 19.35 22.73 17.76
C ASP A 54 17.99 22.43 17.10
N GLY A 55 16.88 22.52 17.87
CA GLY A 55 15.52 22.25 17.39
C GLY A 55 15.08 20.79 17.54
N TRP A 56 15.86 19.91 18.16
CA TRP A 56 15.45 18.53 18.43
C TRP A 56 14.24 18.44 19.37
N ILE A 57 14.12 19.34 20.36
CA ILE A 57 12.94 19.36 21.22
C ILE A 57 11.68 19.80 20.47
N ALA A 58 11.80 20.70 19.49
CA ALA A 58 10.68 21.08 18.62
C ALA A 58 10.21 19.89 17.74
N SER A 59 11.14 19.09 17.23
CA SER A 59 10.80 17.86 16.50
C SER A 59 10.13 16.80 17.39
N TYR A 60 10.58 16.65 18.64
CA TYR A 60 9.96 15.73 19.61
C TYR A 60 8.55 16.19 19.99
N TYR A 61 8.38 17.48 20.22
CA TYR A 61 7.08 18.11 20.42
C TYR A 61 6.14 17.85 19.23
N ASP A 62 6.59 18.07 17.99
CA ASP A 62 5.81 17.85 16.77
C ASP A 62 5.33 16.39 16.67
N ALA A 63 6.21 15.42 16.90
CA ALA A 63 5.86 14.00 16.86
C ALA A 63 4.77 13.63 17.89
N ILE A 64 4.91 14.08 19.14
CA ILE A 64 3.93 13.80 20.20
C ILE A 64 2.61 14.56 19.97
N ALA A 65 2.67 15.77 19.42
CA ALA A 65 1.49 16.58 19.13
C ALA A 65 0.58 15.98 18.05
N ARG A 66 1.09 15.03 17.24
CA ARG A 66 0.35 14.36 16.15
C ARG A 66 -0.34 13.06 16.55
N ILE A 67 -0.09 12.56 17.77
CA ILE A 67 -0.68 11.33 18.29
C ILE A 67 -1.64 11.63 19.44
N GLY A 68 -2.47 10.66 19.79
CA GLY A 68 -3.37 10.72 20.94
C GLY A 68 -3.46 9.37 21.65
N GLY A 69 -4.40 9.25 22.58
CA GLY A 69 -4.72 7.98 23.25
C GLY A 69 -3.60 7.43 24.15
N THR A 70 -3.55 6.10 24.28
CA THR A 70 -2.66 5.39 25.21
C THR A 70 -1.18 5.59 24.88
N THR A 71 -0.81 5.64 23.59
CA THR A 71 0.57 5.90 23.17
C THR A 71 1.04 7.28 23.60
N GLN A 72 0.22 8.32 23.42
CA GLN A 72 0.58 9.66 23.88
C GLN A 72 0.70 9.72 25.41
N GLN A 73 -0.21 9.07 26.15
CA GLN A 73 -0.14 8.99 27.62
C GLN A 73 1.12 8.27 28.10
N TYR A 74 1.50 7.17 27.46
CA TYR A 74 2.73 6.43 27.76
C TYR A 74 3.98 7.29 27.55
N LEU A 75 4.06 8.03 26.44
CA LEU A 75 5.22 8.87 26.10
C LEU A 75 5.31 10.15 26.94
N LEU A 76 4.19 10.65 27.47
CA LEU A 76 4.11 11.85 28.30
C LEU A 76 4.20 11.59 29.81
N GLU A 77 4.37 10.34 30.24
CA GLU A 77 4.74 10.08 31.63
C GLU A 77 6.09 10.77 31.92
N PRO A 78 6.23 11.61 32.97
CA PRO A 78 7.38 12.49 33.12
C PRO A 78 8.75 11.81 33.04
N LYS A 79 8.91 10.63 33.66
CA LYS A 79 10.20 9.90 33.63
C LYS A 79 10.48 9.36 32.23
N ARG A 80 9.49 8.76 31.56
CA ARG A 80 9.61 8.28 30.17
C ARG A 80 9.87 9.40 29.19
N MET A 81 9.18 10.52 29.34
CA MET A 81 9.35 11.68 28.49
C MET A 81 10.80 12.20 28.56
N GLN A 82 11.34 12.35 29.77
CA GLN A 82 12.73 12.73 29.97
C GLN A 82 13.70 11.68 29.41
N ARG A 83 13.44 10.40 29.67
CA ARG A 83 14.24 9.26 29.21
C ARG A 83 14.34 9.21 27.69
N PHE A 84 13.20 9.14 27.01
CA PHE A 84 13.12 8.99 25.55
C PHE A 84 13.62 10.22 24.81
N TYR A 85 13.31 11.43 25.31
CA TYR A 85 13.88 12.64 24.73
C TYR A 85 15.41 12.67 24.88
N THR A 86 15.95 12.33 26.05
CA THR A 86 17.40 12.31 26.27
C THR A 86 18.11 11.32 25.36
N ALA A 87 17.50 10.13 25.17
CA ALA A 87 17.98 9.11 24.26
C ALA A 87 18.00 9.59 22.81
N MET A 88 16.88 10.13 22.33
CA MET A 88 16.74 10.68 20.97
C MET A 88 17.70 11.87 20.73
N ARG A 89 17.77 12.81 21.68
CA ARG A 89 18.64 13.99 21.61
C ARG A 89 20.11 13.60 21.51
N GLY A 90 20.54 12.56 22.21
CA GLY A 90 21.93 12.13 22.26
C GLY A 90 22.87 13.21 22.84
N ARG A 91 24.17 13.13 22.49
CA ARG A 91 25.20 14.10 22.95
C ARG A 91 25.50 15.22 21.95
N ILE A 92 25.37 14.94 20.65
CA ILE A 92 25.72 15.87 19.57
C ILE A 92 24.43 16.27 18.87
N THR A 93 23.96 17.50 19.09
CA THR A 93 22.67 17.98 18.58
C THR A 93 22.74 18.56 17.17
N SER A 94 23.93 18.91 16.69
CA SER A 94 24.16 19.43 15.34
C SER A 94 24.54 18.33 14.33
N PRO A 95 24.02 18.36 13.09
CA PRO A 95 23.01 19.30 12.59
C PRO A 95 21.63 19.02 13.22
N GLY A 96 20.87 20.09 13.46
CA GLY A 96 19.49 20.00 13.93
C GLY A 96 18.53 19.45 12.88
N PRO A 97 17.33 18.97 13.28
CA PRO A 97 16.41 18.25 12.39
C PRO A 97 15.75 19.13 11.32
N ALA A 98 15.89 20.45 11.42
CA ALA A 98 15.39 21.43 10.46
C ALA A 98 16.51 22.09 9.61
N ARG A 99 17.71 21.51 9.60
CA ARG A 99 18.82 21.97 8.74
C ARG A 99 18.74 21.49 7.29
N PRO A 100 18.32 20.25 6.99
CA PRO A 100 18.17 19.81 5.61
C PRO A 100 16.94 20.42 4.93
N VAL A 101 16.83 20.24 3.61
CA VAL A 101 15.66 20.68 2.82
C VAL A 101 14.37 19.98 3.28
N PHE A 102 14.48 18.74 3.76
CA PHE A 102 13.39 17.98 4.37
C PHE A 102 13.66 17.71 5.85
N ARG A 103 12.59 17.56 6.65
CA ARG A 103 12.70 17.26 8.09
C ARG A 103 13.40 15.92 8.30
N ALA A 104 14.47 15.89 9.10
CA ALA A 104 15.23 14.69 9.41
C ALA A 104 14.69 13.94 10.65
N SER A 105 13.37 13.76 10.73
CA SER A 105 12.68 13.16 11.89
C SER A 105 11.67 12.06 11.50
N SER A 106 11.82 11.49 10.31
CA SER A 106 10.92 10.48 9.73
C SER A 106 10.76 9.27 10.64
N ASP A 107 11.86 8.73 11.15
CA ASP A 107 11.86 7.58 12.05
C ASP A 107 11.20 7.88 13.41
N LEU A 108 11.36 9.10 13.93
CA LEU A 108 10.68 9.54 15.14
C LEU A 108 9.16 9.60 14.92
N MET A 109 8.74 10.16 13.79
CA MET A 109 7.33 10.21 13.42
C MET A 109 6.75 8.82 13.24
N LEU A 110 7.45 7.91 12.55
CA LEU A 110 7.02 6.53 12.36
C LEU A 110 6.92 5.77 13.69
N LEU A 111 7.96 5.84 14.54
CA LEU A 111 7.97 5.18 15.84
C LEU A 111 6.80 5.64 16.71
N THR A 112 6.62 6.94 16.88
CA THR A 112 5.57 7.49 17.76
C THR A 112 4.15 7.14 17.28
N GLN A 113 3.96 7.05 15.96
CA GLN A 113 2.65 6.77 15.36
C GLN A 113 2.32 5.28 15.34
N ARG A 114 3.34 4.42 15.26
CA ARG A 114 3.16 2.96 15.20
C ARG A 114 3.37 2.24 16.52
N LEU A 115 3.95 2.90 17.52
CA LEU A 115 4.12 2.36 18.87
C LEU A 115 2.76 1.96 19.44
N ARG A 116 2.60 0.66 19.64
CA ARG A 116 1.41 0.03 20.21
C ARG A 116 1.60 -0.13 21.72
N ILE A 117 0.61 0.28 22.48
CA ILE A 117 0.50 0.02 23.92
C ILE A 117 -0.58 -1.04 24.11
N GLU A 118 -0.24 -2.12 24.83
CA GLU A 118 -1.18 -3.18 25.17
C GLU A 118 -2.16 -2.74 26.26
N SER A 119 -3.18 -3.56 26.51
CA SER A 119 -4.22 -3.29 27.51
C SER A 119 -3.69 -3.15 28.94
N ASP A 120 -2.50 -3.68 29.23
CA ASP A 120 -1.80 -3.57 30.51
C ASP A 120 -0.98 -2.27 30.65
N GLY A 121 -0.98 -1.41 29.62
CA GLY A 121 -0.25 -0.15 29.60
C GLY A 121 1.24 -0.28 29.25
N ARG A 122 1.72 -1.48 28.89
CA ARG A 122 3.11 -1.72 28.45
C ARG A 122 3.21 -1.64 26.92
N PRO A 123 4.37 -1.26 26.37
CA PRO A 123 4.57 -1.29 24.93
C PRO A 123 4.59 -2.73 24.43
N HIS A 124 4.00 -2.97 23.26
CA HIS A 124 4.08 -4.26 22.58
C HIS A 124 5.54 -4.59 22.23
N ILE A 125 6.03 -5.75 22.63
CA ILE A 125 7.36 -6.24 22.25
C ILE A 125 7.19 -7.48 21.37
N PRO A 126 7.45 -7.41 20.05
CA PRO A 126 7.38 -8.57 19.19
C PRO A 126 8.31 -9.68 19.70
N GLY A 127 7.76 -10.88 19.91
CA GLY A 127 8.47 -12.02 20.50
C GLY A 127 8.65 -11.84 22.00
N THR A 128 9.89 -11.58 22.43
CA THR A 128 10.23 -11.27 23.83
C THR A 128 11.37 -10.27 23.88
N LEU A 129 11.59 -9.62 25.03
CA LEU A 129 12.73 -8.75 25.23
C LEU A 129 14.07 -9.47 24.98
N GLU A 130 14.16 -10.77 25.27
CA GLU A 130 15.38 -11.58 25.01
C GLU A 130 15.75 -11.67 23.53
N VAL A 131 14.75 -11.77 22.64
CA VAL A 131 14.99 -11.74 21.19
C VAL A 131 15.69 -10.44 20.79
N TRP A 132 15.23 -9.32 21.33
CA TRP A 132 15.80 -8.00 21.06
C TRP A 132 17.18 -7.80 21.68
N LYS A 133 17.41 -8.27 22.91
CA LYS A 133 18.76 -8.28 23.50
C LYS A 133 19.74 -9.01 22.60
N LYS A 134 19.40 -10.23 22.19
CA LYS A 134 20.23 -11.05 21.31
C LYS A 134 20.44 -10.39 19.96
N LEU A 135 19.41 -9.76 19.38
CA LEU A 135 19.55 -9.02 18.12
C LEU A 135 20.56 -7.87 18.25
N PHE A 136 20.51 -7.10 19.34
CA PHE A 136 21.39 -5.97 19.57
C PHE A 136 22.83 -6.35 19.96
N ILE A 137 23.00 -7.55 20.55
CA ILE A 137 24.31 -8.12 20.92
C ILE A 137 24.95 -8.83 19.71
N ASP A 138 24.21 -9.73 19.09
CA ASP A 138 24.66 -10.65 18.02
C ASP A 138 23.93 -10.35 16.70
N HIS A 139 24.22 -9.16 16.14
CA HIS A 139 23.63 -8.75 14.88
C HIS A 139 24.28 -9.51 13.69
N PRO A 140 23.48 -10.18 12.82
CA PRO A 140 24.03 -11.06 11.79
C PRO A 140 24.81 -10.35 10.67
N HIS A 141 24.59 -9.05 10.44
CA HIS A 141 25.13 -8.33 9.28
C HIS A 141 26.07 -7.17 9.65
N GLY A 142 26.69 -7.22 10.83
CA GLY A 142 27.64 -6.21 11.31
C GLY A 142 27.51 -5.94 12.80
N LYS A 143 28.16 -4.90 13.30
CA LYS A 143 28.00 -4.44 14.69
C LYS A 143 27.06 -3.23 14.72
N TYR A 144 26.10 -3.24 15.63
CA TYR A 144 25.38 -2.03 15.99
C TYR A 144 26.29 -1.06 16.75
N ASP A 145 25.72 0.09 17.11
CA ASP A 145 26.33 1.04 18.01
C ASP A 145 26.83 0.36 19.29
N GLY A 146 28.15 0.40 19.55
CA GLY A 146 28.75 -0.33 20.66
C GLY A 146 28.18 0.05 22.03
N LYS A 147 27.63 1.26 22.20
CA LYS A 147 26.92 1.65 23.43
C LYS A 147 25.59 0.93 23.57
N LEU A 148 24.83 0.83 22.48
CA LEU A 148 23.55 0.10 22.47
C LEU A 148 23.77 -1.40 22.66
N THR A 149 24.79 -1.98 22.01
CA THR A 149 25.20 -3.38 22.22
C THR A 149 25.55 -3.64 23.69
N LYS A 150 26.32 -2.74 24.34
CA LYS A 150 26.62 -2.86 25.77
C LYS A 150 25.37 -2.72 26.64
N ALA A 151 24.52 -1.74 26.35
CA ALA A 151 23.27 -1.51 27.08
C ALA A 151 22.31 -2.72 26.99
N ALA A 152 22.23 -3.35 25.81
CA ALA A 152 21.34 -4.48 25.56
C ALA A 152 21.54 -5.66 26.51
N SER A 153 22.79 -5.91 26.93
CA SER A 153 23.09 -6.95 27.93
C SER A 153 22.40 -6.72 29.29
N GLY A 154 22.09 -5.46 29.62
CA GLY A 154 21.49 -5.06 30.89
C GLY A 154 19.98 -4.87 30.87
N TRP A 155 19.32 -4.98 29.70
CA TRP A 155 17.88 -4.72 29.60
C TRP A 155 17.08 -5.69 30.49
N LYS A 156 16.03 -5.21 31.11
CA LYS A 156 15.11 -5.95 31.98
C LYS A 156 13.66 -5.59 31.70
N GLU A 157 13.41 -4.36 31.26
CA GLU A 157 12.08 -3.83 31.01
C GLU A 157 11.92 -3.36 29.56
N PRO A 158 10.70 -3.42 28.99
CA PRO A 158 10.41 -2.95 27.64
C PRO A 158 10.84 -1.50 27.36
N ASP A 159 10.75 -0.62 28.36
CA ASP A 159 11.13 0.79 28.25
C ASP A 159 12.59 0.97 27.80
N GLU A 160 13.49 0.02 28.11
CA GLU A 160 14.90 0.09 27.69
C GLU A 160 15.08 -0.19 26.19
N LEU A 161 14.28 -1.09 25.62
CA LEU A 161 14.24 -1.30 24.18
C LEU A 161 13.65 -0.06 23.49
N ILE A 162 12.54 0.48 24.01
CA ILE A 162 11.93 1.68 23.45
C ILE A 162 12.90 2.87 23.49
N GLU A 163 13.64 3.05 24.60
CA GLU A 163 14.71 4.04 24.71
C GLU A 163 15.78 3.87 23.61
N ALA A 164 16.21 2.63 23.37
CA ALA A 164 17.19 2.33 22.33
C ALA A 164 16.66 2.67 20.92
N LEU A 165 15.37 2.42 20.65
CA LEU A 165 14.74 2.80 19.37
C LEU A 165 14.68 4.32 19.21
N PHE A 166 14.31 5.08 20.25
CA PHE A 166 14.36 6.54 20.24
C PHE A 166 15.78 7.07 19.98
N ALA A 167 16.80 6.45 20.57
CA ALA A 167 18.19 6.82 20.34
C ALA A 167 18.65 6.63 18.89
N LEU A 168 17.98 5.75 18.13
CA LEU A 168 18.28 5.49 16.73
C LEU A 168 17.57 6.46 15.77
N CYS A 169 16.45 7.08 16.17
CA CYS A 169 15.65 7.98 15.32
C CYS A 169 16.41 9.22 14.80
N ARG A 170 17.54 9.59 15.42
CA ARG A 170 18.37 10.74 15.01
C ARG A 170 19.44 10.41 13.97
N LYS A 171 19.64 9.13 13.63
CA LYS A 171 20.71 8.71 12.72
C LYS A 171 20.29 8.97 11.27
N ALA A 172 21.18 9.61 10.50
CA ALA A 172 20.95 9.90 9.08
C ALA A 172 21.10 8.67 8.15
N VAL A 173 21.57 7.54 8.71
CA VAL A 173 21.72 6.26 8.01
C VAL A 173 20.54 5.34 8.32
N GLU A 174 20.33 4.33 7.49
CA GLU A 174 19.24 3.37 7.65
C GLU A 174 19.18 2.77 9.07
N ASN A 175 18.01 2.94 9.71
CA ASN A 175 17.72 2.45 11.05
C ASN A 175 17.02 1.09 11.00
N GLU A 176 17.81 0.06 10.69
CA GLU A 176 17.30 -1.30 10.54
C GLU A 176 16.55 -1.83 11.80
N PRO A 177 17.03 -1.65 13.05
CA PRO A 177 16.30 -2.14 14.24
C PRO A 177 14.89 -1.56 14.37
N LEU A 178 14.73 -0.26 14.09
CA LEU A 178 13.42 0.36 14.14
C LEU A 178 12.49 -0.18 13.05
N LYS A 179 13.01 -0.34 11.83
CA LYS A 179 12.21 -0.92 10.73
C LYS A 179 11.79 -2.36 11.02
N ILE A 180 12.68 -3.18 11.59
CA ILE A 180 12.35 -4.52 12.10
C ILE A 180 11.25 -4.42 13.15
N TYR A 181 11.39 -3.53 14.14
CA TYR A 181 10.41 -3.41 15.23
C TYR A 181 9.02 -3.05 14.72
N MET A 182 8.94 -2.09 13.79
CA MET A 182 7.68 -1.67 13.19
C MET A 182 7.05 -2.81 12.37
N ALA A 183 7.82 -3.46 11.49
CA ALA A 183 7.32 -4.55 10.67
C ALA A 183 6.79 -5.73 11.51
N LEU A 184 7.54 -6.15 12.53
CA LEU A 184 7.15 -7.28 13.40
C LEU A 184 6.01 -6.91 14.37
N SER A 185 5.90 -5.64 14.76
CA SER A 185 4.75 -5.14 15.52
C SER A 185 3.49 -5.15 14.68
N ASP A 186 3.59 -4.70 13.42
CA ASP A 186 2.46 -4.67 12.50
C ASP A 186 2.02 -6.07 12.06
N MET A 187 2.95 -7.02 11.89
CA MET A 187 2.61 -8.43 11.68
C MET A 187 1.81 -9.06 12.83
N ASN A 188 1.97 -8.57 14.06
CA ASN A 188 1.21 -9.00 15.24
C ASN A 188 -0.09 -8.20 15.46
N ARG A 189 -0.30 -7.09 14.73
CA ARG A 189 -1.38 -6.13 15.01
C ARG A 189 -2.77 -6.74 14.97
N TYR A 190 -3.00 -7.61 13.99
CA TYR A 190 -4.30 -8.23 13.75
C TYR A 190 -4.35 -9.73 14.07
N ARG A 191 -3.30 -10.27 14.70
CA ARG A 191 -3.26 -11.67 15.12
C ARG A 191 -3.97 -11.86 16.45
N SER A 192 -4.74 -12.94 16.57
CA SER A 192 -5.30 -13.37 17.86
C SER A 192 -4.23 -13.86 18.83
N THR A 193 -3.17 -14.49 18.30
CA THR A 193 -1.99 -14.93 19.04
C THR A 193 -0.75 -14.33 18.39
N ALA A 194 0.09 -13.66 19.17
CA ALA A 194 1.35 -13.11 18.68
C ALA A 194 2.28 -14.23 18.21
N LEU A 195 3.16 -13.90 17.25
CA LEU A 195 4.17 -14.80 16.72
C LEU A 195 5.11 -15.30 17.81
N GLN A 196 5.52 -16.56 17.69
CA GLN A 196 6.42 -17.18 18.65
C GLN A 196 7.80 -16.50 18.62
N PRO A 197 8.52 -16.44 19.77
CA PRO A 197 9.79 -15.74 19.85
C PRO A 197 10.84 -16.26 18.84
N ALA A 198 10.83 -17.56 18.54
CA ALA A 198 11.73 -18.15 17.54
C ALA A 198 11.46 -17.65 16.12
N THR A 199 10.18 -17.50 15.74
CA THR A 199 9.77 -16.95 14.44
C THR A 199 10.16 -15.48 14.33
N VAL A 200 9.98 -14.72 15.42
CA VAL A 200 10.37 -13.30 15.50
C VAL A 200 11.90 -13.14 15.37
N ASP A 201 12.71 -13.93 16.08
CA ASP A 201 14.18 -13.91 15.93
C ASP A 201 14.58 -14.26 14.49
N ARG A 202 13.93 -15.25 13.88
CA ARG A 202 14.21 -15.63 12.50
C ARG A 202 13.90 -14.48 11.53
N LEU A 203 12.71 -13.89 11.61
CA LEU A 203 12.33 -12.74 10.78
C LEU A 203 13.29 -11.56 11.01
N ALA A 204 13.61 -11.21 12.25
CA ALA A 204 14.54 -10.12 12.54
C ALA A 204 15.92 -10.30 11.87
N ARG A 205 16.46 -11.52 11.87
CA ARG A 205 17.77 -11.82 11.26
C ARG A 205 17.74 -11.85 9.72
N ASP A 206 16.61 -12.24 9.16
CA ASP A 206 16.36 -12.38 7.73
C ASP A 206 15.82 -11.08 7.10
N TYR A 207 15.49 -10.07 7.91
CA TYR A 207 14.88 -8.81 7.50
C TYR A 207 15.62 -8.14 6.34
N ARG A 208 16.95 -8.09 6.41
CA ARG A 208 17.78 -7.48 5.37
C ARG A 208 17.51 -8.07 3.99
N PHE A 209 17.12 -9.34 3.87
CA PHE A 209 16.89 -10.00 2.58
C PHE A 209 15.42 -10.06 2.18
N TYR A 210 14.51 -10.17 3.14
CA TYR A 210 13.11 -10.52 2.88
C TYR A 210 12.08 -9.51 3.40
N ASN A 211 12.49 -8.34 3.90
CA ASN A 211 11.54 -7.35 4.46
C ASN A 211 10.42 -6.96 3.48
N SER A 212 10.71 -6.89 2.17
CA SER A 212 9.70 -6.56 1.16
C SER A 212 8.61 -7.62 1.02
N GLN A 213 8.82 -8.81 1.59
CA GLN A 213 7.83 -9.89 1.64
C GLN A 213 6.94 -9.82 2.88
N TYR A 214 7.31 -9.07 3.92
CA TYR A 214 6.61 -9.10 5.22
C TYR A 214 5.17 -8.56 5.18
N PRO A 215 4.81 -7.63 4.27
CA PRO A 215 3.40 -7.26 4.09
C PRO A 215 2.48 -8.45 3.79
N LEU A 216 2.98 -9.49 3.12
CA LEU A 216 2.22 -10.74 2.90
C LEU A 216 1.74 -11.35 4.22
N PHE A 217 2.60 -11.33 5.25
CA PHE A 217 2.31 -11.93 6.55
C PHE A 217 1.47 -11.02 7.45
N ALA A 218 1.58 -9.70 7.27
CA ALA A 218 0.74 -8.71 7.97
C ALA A 218 -0.70 -8.72 7.45
N GLU A 219 -0.90 -8.98 6.16
CA GLU A 219 -2.23 -9.13 5.55
C GLU A 219 -2.90 -10.47 5.88
N ALA A 220 -2.13 -11.46 6.32
CA ALA A 220 -2.59 -12.82 6.62
C ALA A 220 -2.36 -13.18 8.11
N PRO A 221 -3.13 -12.59 9.04
CA PRO A 221 -2.95 -12.81 10.47
C PRO A 221 -3.24 -14.26 10.90
N ALA A 222 -3.97 -15.03 10.10
CA ALA A 222 -4.27 -16.43 10.34
C ALA A 222 -3.11 -17.39 9.98
N LEU A 223 -2.05 -16.91 9.32
CA LEU A 223 -0.88 -17.76 9.04
C LEU A 223 -0.21 -18.21 10.33
N GLN A 224 0.15 -19.49 10.34
CA GLN A 224 0.89 -20.12 11.42
C GLN A 224 2.39 -19.84 11.30
N ASP A 225 3.10 -19.83 12.43
CA ASP A 225 4.56 -19.69 12.49
C ASP A 225 5.29 -20.66 11.54
N LYS A 226 4.84 -21.92 11.48
CA LYS A 226 5.44 -22.96 10.62
C LYS A 226 5.42 -22.58 9.14
N THR A 227 4.35 -21.93 8.67
CA THR A 227 4.13 -21.56 7.26
C THR A 227 4.98 -20.35 6.90
N ILE A 228 5.12 -19.40 7.83
CA ILE A 228 6.04 -18.26 7.69
C ILE A 228 7.48 -18.78 7.56
N VAL A 229 7.89 -19.71 8.42
CA VAL A 229 9.23 -20.33 8.35
C VAL A 229 9.42 -21.09 7.03
N GLN A 230 8.43 -21.88 6.60
CA GLN A 230 8.47 -22.57 5.31
C GLN A 230 8.59 -21.60 4.12
N PHE A 231 7.94 -20.44 4.18
CA PHE A 231 8.09 -19.40 3.16
C PHE A 231 9.54 -18.91 3.11
N LEU A 232 10.13 -18.57 4.26
CA LEU A 232 11.51 -18.07 4.33
C LEU A 232 12.51 -19.13 3.84
N ASP A 233 12.31 -20.40 4.17
CA ASP A 233 13.18 -21.48 3.72
C ASP A 233 13.06 -21.72 2.21
N THR A 234 11.86 -21.71 1.66
CA THR A 234 11.62 -21.76 0.21
C THR A 234 12.28 -20.55 -0.48
N ALA A 235 12.10 -19.34 0.06
CA ALA A 235 12.70 -18.12 -0.48
C ALA A 235 14.23 -18.15 -0.42
N LYS A 236 14.82 -18.78 0.60
CA LYS A 236 16.28 -19.00 0.72
C LYS A 236 16.81 -20.04 -0.24
N ALA A 237 15.99 -21.04 -0.61
CA ALA A 237 16.37 -22.08 -1.56
C ALA A 237 16.45 -21.57 -3.01
N VAL A 238 15.58 -20.65 -3.42
CA VAL A 238 15.53 -20.15 -4.81
C VAL A 238 16.88 -19.56 -5.29
N PRO A 239 17.55 -18.66 -4.55
CA PRO A 239 18.88 -18.17 -4.93
C PRO A 239 19.99 -19.23 -4.97
N GLN A 240 19.76 -20.46 -4.50
CA GLN A 240 20.74 -21.55 -4.58
C GLN A 240 20.68 -22.31 -5.91
N ILE A 241 19.67 -22.07 -6.74
CA ILE A 241 19.55 -22.68 -8.08
C ILE A 241 20.67 -22.12 -8.97
N GLY A 242 21.60 -22.97 -9.40
CA GLY A 242 22.79 -22.55 -10.16
C GLY A 242 22.50 -22.04 -11.58
N ASP A 243 21.48 -22.58 -12.24
CA ASP A 243 21.01 -22.08 -13.54
C ASP A 243 20.21 -20.78 -13.32
N MET A 244 20.70 -19.66 -13.87
CA MET A 244 20.09 -18.34 -13.71
C MET A 244 18.70 -18.25 -14.36
N ALA A 245 18.50 -18.86 -15.53
CA ALA A 245 17.20 -18.82 -16.21
C ALA A 245 16.16 -19.63 -15.43
N LEU A 246 16.54 -20.84 -14.98
CA LEU A 246 15.69 -21.66 -14.12
C LEU A 246 15.38 -20.94 -12.79
N ARG A 247 16.37 -20.27 -12.20
CA ARG A 247 16.20 -19.47 -10.98
C ARG A 247 15.18 -18.35 -11.18
N ALA A 248 15.29 -17.60 -12.28
CA ALA A 248 14.37 -16.51 -12.60
C ALA A 248 12.94 -17.02 -12.83
N ASP A 249 12.78 -18.13 -13.54
CA ASP A 249 11.49 -18.76 -13.76
C ASP A 249 10.89 -19.31 -12.46
N THR A 250 11.70 -19.98 -11.64
CA THR A 250 11.27 -20.48 -10.32
C THR A 250 10.79 -19.34 -9.44
N ALA A 251 11.56 -18.25 -9.36
CA ALA A 251 11.19 -17.06 -8.59
C ALA A 251 9.88 -16.45 -9.11
N GLY A 252 9.75 -16.27 -10.43
CA GLY A 252 8.59 -15.63 -11.03
C GLY A 252 7.31 -16.46 -10.92
N THR A 253 7.38 -17.77 -11.13
CA THR A 253 6.24 -18.68 -10.96
C THR A 253 5.79 -18.72 -9.50
N LEU A 254 6.73 -18.85 -8.55
CA LEU A 254 6.40 -18.87 -7.12
C LEU A 254 5.76 -17.55 -6.67
N GLN A 255 6.39 -16.43 -6.98
CA GLN A 255 5.87 -15.12 -6.59
C GLN A 255 4.55 -14.79 -7.29
N GLY A 256 4.38 -15.21 -8.55
CA GLY A 256 3.11 -15.09 -9.27
C GLY A 256 1.97 -15.80 -8.53
N LEU A 257 2.19 -17.04 -8.08
CA LEU A 257 1.19 -17.79 -7.29
C LEU A 257 0.92 -17.18 -5.92
N VAL A 258 1.97 -16.75 -5.21
CA VAL A 258 1.82 -16.09 -3.90
C VAL A 258 1.08 -14.76 -4.04
N GLY A 259 1.33 -13.99 -5.10
CA GLY A 259 0.60 -12.77 -5.40
C GLY A 259 -0.89 -13.02 -5.69
N LEU A 260 -1.22 -14.07 -6.46
CA LEU A 260 -2.62 -14.48 -6.67
C LEU A 260 -3.30 -14.88 -5.35
N TRP A 261 -2.61 -15.67 -4.50
CA TRP A 261 -3.08 -16.01 -3.16
C TRP A 261 -3.35 -14.76 -2.31
N GLN A 262 -2.44 -13.79 -2.30
CA GLN A 262 -2.60 -12.54 -1.55
C GLN A 262 -3.80 -11.72 -2.06
N ILE A 263 -3.99 -11.64 -3.39
CA ILE A 263 -5.14 -10.94 -3.99
C ILE A 263 -6.45 -11.59 -3.55
N PHE A 264 -6.56 -12.93 -3.65
CA PHE A 264 -7.77 -13.66 -3.29
C PHE A 264 -8.07 -13.60 -1.79
N LEU A 265 -7.04 -13.63 -0.94
CA LEU A 265 -7.21 -13.38 0.49
C LEU A 265 -7.72 -11.97 0.77
N ARG A 266 -7.17 -10.95 0.12
CA ARG A 266 -7.60 -9.55 0.32
C ARG A 266 -9.05 -9.32 -0.13
N GLN A 267 -9.47 -9.97 -1.21
CA GLN A 267 -10.84 -9.93 -1.72
C GLN A 267 -11.82 -10.78 -0.89
N GLY A 268 -11.32 -11.66 -0.03
CA GLY A 268 -12.12 -12.58 0.77
C GLY A 268 -12.65 -13.79 0.00
N THR A 269 -12.14 -14.06 -1.20
CA THR A 269 -12.49 -15.27 -1.99
C THR A 269 -11.78 -16.52 -1.48
N ILE A 270 -10.59 -16.34 -0.88
CA ILE A 270 -10.01 -17.31 0.05
C ILE A 270 -10.34 -16.86 1.47
N SER A 271 -10.94 -17.74 2.26
CA SER A 271 -11.26 -17.43 3.65
C SER A 271 -9.99 -17.28 4.49
N PRO A 272 -9.97 -16.45 5.55
CA PRO A 272 -8.83 -16.39 6.46
C PRO A 272 -8.45 -17.75 7.05
N ALA A 273 -9.42 -18.64 7.28
CA ALA A 273 -9.19 -19.98 7.81
C ALA A 273 -8.42 -20.89 6.84
N ASP A 274 -8.62 -20.72 5.54
CA ASP A 274 -7.95 -21.52 4.51
C ASP A 274 -6.59 -20.95 4.10
N SER A 275 -6.30 -19.69 4.47
CA SER A 275 -5.12 -18.95 4.02
C SER A 275 -3.79 -19.68 4.27
N ASP A 276 -3.63 -20.33 5.43
CA ASP A 276 -2.44 -21.08 5.83
C ASP A 276 -2.24 -22.36 5.01
N THR A 277 -3.31 -23.14 4.84
CA THR A 277 -3.30 -24.39 4.09
C THR A 277 -2.99 -24.13 2.61
N VAL A 278 -3.58 -23.09 2.02
CA VAL A 278 -3.36 -22.75 0.61
C VAL A 278 -1.92 -22.31 0.37
N LEU A 279 -1.39 -21.42 1.21
CA LEU A 279 0.00 -20.96 1.08
C LEU A 279 0.99 -22.12 1.25
N THR A 280 0.76 -23.00 2.23
CA THR A 280 1.54 -24.23 2.43
C THR A 280 1.52 -25.12 1.18
N GLY A 281 0.33 -25.31 0.59
CA GLY A 281 0.15 -26.08 -0.65
C GLY A 281 0.89 -25.49 -1.84
N ILE A 282 0.95 -24.16 -1.95
CA ILE A 282 1.72 -23.45 -2.97
C ILE A 282 3.23 -23.63 -2.74
N LEU A 283 3.71 -23.50 -1.50
CA LEU A 283 5.15 -23.51 -1.18
C LEU A 283 5.79 -24.90 -1.30
N THR A 284 5.06 -25.94 -0.90
CA THR A 284 5.62 -27.31 -0.74
C THR A 284 6.30 -27.86 -2.01
N PRO A 285 5.72 -27.73 -3.22
CA PRO A 285 6.37 -28.21 -4.45
C PRO A 285 7.67 -27.47 -4.79
N PHE A 286 7.77 -26.16 -4.49
CA PHE A 286 8.95 -25.36 -4.82
C PHE A 286 10.18 -25.71 -4.00
N ALA A 287 10.02 -26.31 -2.81
CA ALA A 287 11.13 -26.78 -1.99
C ALA A 287 11.96 -27.90 -2.65
N LYS A 288 11.42 -28.57 -3.67
CA LYS A 288 12.05 -29.73 -4.33
C LYS A 288 12.52 -29.46 -5.76
N VAL A 289 12.32 -28.25 -6.29
CA VAL A 289 12.59 -27.90 -7.69
C VAL A 289 14.09 -27.99 -8.02
N ARG A 290 14.39 -28.66 -9.12
CA ARG A 290 15.74 -28.86 -9.69
C ARG A 290 15.81 -28.63 -11.19
N ASN A 291 14.67 -28.64 -11.88
CA ASN A 291 14.58 -28.52 -13.33
C ASN A 291 13.28 -27.81 -13.75
N TYR A 292 13.18 -27.44 -15.03
CA TYR A 292 12.03 -26.72 -15.58
C TYR A 292 10.71 -27.50 -15.46
N ARG A 293 10.72 -28.83 -15.66
CA ARG A 293 9.52 -29.68 -15.54
C ARG A 293 8.90 -29.54 -14.16
N GLU A 294 9.71 -29.59 -13.11
CA GLU A 294 9.25 -29.45 -11.72
C GLU A 294 8.71 -28.05 -11.43
N VAL A 295 9.27 -26.98 -12.01
CA VAL A 295 8.71 -25.62 -11.90
C VAL A 295 7.35 -25.55 -12.57
N PHE A 296 7.20 -26.11 -13.78
CA PHE A 296 5.92 -26.13 -14.47
C PHE A 296 4.86 -26.91 -13.68
N ASP A 297 5.21 -28.10 -13.18
CA ASP A 297 4.30 -28.94 -12.40
C ASP A 297 3.91 -28.27 -11.07
N ALA A 298 4.87 -27.60 -10.39
CA ALA A 298 4.60 -26.78 -9.21
C ALA A 298 3.68 -25.59 -9.53
N GLY A 299 3.93 -24.88 -10.63
CA GLY A 299 3.11 -23.78 -11.12
C GLY A 299 1.66 -24.19 -11.40
N ARG A 300 1.48 -25.27 -12.15
CA ARG A 300 0.15 -25.84 -12.47
C ARG A 300 -0.55 -26.35 -11.21
N GLY A 301 0.17 -27.02 -10.31
CA GLY A 301 -0.34 -27.47 -9.01
C GLY A 301 -0.79 -26.31 -8.12
N GLY A 302 -0.06 -25.21 -8.11
CA GLY A 302 -0.43 -23.98 -7.39
C GLY A 302 -1.74 -23.37 -7.90
N ILE A 303 -1.93 -23.28 -9.22
CA ILE A 303 -3.22 -22.83 -9.80
C ILE A 303 -4.36 -23.75 -9.37
N LYS A 304 -4.18 -25.07 -9.42
CA LYS A 304 -5.21 -26.02 -8.96
C LYS A 304 -5.53 -25.84 -7.48
N THR A 305 -4.52 -25.58 -6.65
CA THR A 305 -4.68 -25.30 -5.21
C THR A 305 -5.52 -24.04 -4.99
N LEU A 306 -5.22 -22.95 -5.71
CA LEU A 306 -5.99 -21.71 -5.67
C LEU A 306 -7.45 -21.92 -6.11
N LEU A 307 -7.66 -22.57 -7.26
CA LEU A 307 -9.01 -22.82 -7.78
C LEU A 307 -9.87 -23.68 -6.85
N THR A 308 -9.24 -24.65 -6.17
CA THR A 308 -9.91 -25.50 -5.17
C THR A 308 -10.32 -24.67 -3.96
N ALA A 309 -9.42 -23.83 -3.46
CA ALA A 309 -9.67 -22.97 -2.30
C ALA A 309 -10.79 -21.95 -2.54
N THR A 310 -10.94 -21.48 -3.78
CA THR A 310 -12.03 -20.56 -4.18
C THR A 310 -13.29 -21.29 -4.64
N GLN A 311 -13.44 -22.58 -4.30
CA GLN A 311 -14.61 -23.42 -4.58
C GLN A 311 -15.03 -23.43 -6.06
N THR A 312 -14.05 -23.44 -6.97
CA THR A 312 -14.31 -23.43 -8.41
C THR A 312 -14.94 -24.75 -8.88
N ALA A 313 -15.97 -24.68 -9.72
CA ALA A 313 -16.56 -25.86 -10.35
C ALA A 313 -15.59 -26.54 -11.34
N GLY A 314 -15.53 -27.87 -11.33
CA GLY A 314 -14.52 -28.66 -12.04
C GLY A 314 -14.56 -28.67 -13.58
N LYS A 315 -15.41 -27.87 -14.24
CA LYS A 315 -15.54 -27.80 -15.72
C LYS A 315 -15.32 -26.39 -16.31
N VAL A 316 -14.84 -25.43 -15.51
CA VAL A 316 -14.61 -24.05 -15.98
C VAL A 316 -13.17 -23.90 -16.48
N SER A 317 -12.96 -23.10 -17.54
CA SER A 317 -11.64 -22.68 -17.97
C SER A 317 -10.84 -22.12 -16.79
N ALA A 318 -9.61 -22.58 -16.62
CA ALA A 318 -8.74 -22.10 -15.55
C ALA A 318 -8.38 -20.63 -15.79
N GLN A 319 -8.15 -20.23 -17.04
CA GLN A 319 -7.86 -18.84 -17.40
C GLN A 319 -9.04 -17.93 -17.04
N ASP A 320 -10.23 -18.24 -17.54
CA ASP A 320 -11.41 -17.40 -17.39
C ASP A 320 -11.80 -17.28 -15.91
N ARG A 321 -11.75 -18.40 -15.18
CA ARG A 321 -12.06 -18.39 -13.74
C ARG A 321 -11.06 -17.55 -12.95
N ILE A 322 -9.76 -17.64 -13.23
CA ILE A 322 -8.78 -16.81 -12.53
C ILE A 322 -9.00 -15.32 -12.83
N ILE A 323 -9.29 -14.95 -14.09
CA ILE A 323 -9.60 -13.56 -14.45
C ILE A 323 -10.86 -13.07 -13.72
N ASP A 324 -11.92 -13.87 -13.70
CA ASP A 324 -13.16 -13.59 -12.96
C ASP A 324 -12.90 -13.39 -11.45
N LEU A 325 -12.09 -14.26 -10.84
CA LEU A 325 -11.66 -14.11 -9.45
C LEU A 325 -10.86 -12.83 -9.23
N LEU A 326 -9.93 -12.49 -10.13
CA LEU A 326 -9.12 -11.27 -10.04
C LEU A 326 -9.95 -10.01 -10.22
N ALA A 327 -10.97 -10.03 -11.07
CA ALA A 327 -11.94 -8.94 -11.21
C ALA A 327 -12.70 -8.73 -9.88
N GLY A 328 -13.03 -9.83 -9.18
CA GLY A 328 -13.59 -9.89 -7.84
C GLY A 328 -15.04 -10.39 -7.84
N THR A 329 -15.37 -11.32 -6.93
CA THR A 329 -16.58 -12.17 -7.07
C THR A 329 -17.70 -11.87 -6.06
N GLY A 330 -18.05 -10.61 -5.82
CA GLY A 330 -19.23 -10.26 -5.00
C GLY A 330 -20.55 -10.59 -5.70
N SER A 331 -21.67 -10.58 -4.95
CA SER A 331 -23.04 -10.84 -5.46
C SER A 331 -23.27 -10.13 -6.80
N HIS A 332 -23.46 -10.91 -7.88
CA HIS A 332 -23.57 -10.43 -9.27
C HIS A 332 -24.86 -9.64 -9.56
N LYS A 333 -25.17 -8.62 -8.77
CA LYS A 333 -26.30 -7.70 -9.01
C LYS A 333 -26.02 -6.73 -10.17
N ASP A 334 -24.74 -6.52 -10.51
CA ASP A 334 -24.29 -5.64 -11.59
C ASP A 334 -23.28 -6.36 -12.49
N ALA A 335 -23.81 -7.13 -13.45
CA ALA A 335 -23.02 -7.92 -14.39
C ALA A 335 -22.23 -7.03 -15.37
N ASP A 336 -22.67 -5.81 -15.65
CA ASP A 336 -22.05 -4.95 -16.64
C ASP A 336 -20.75 -4.33 -16.13
N SER A 337 -20.72 -3.81 -14.89
CA SER A 337 -19.46 -3.33 -14.29
C SER A 337 -18.44 -4.45 -14.14
N HIS A 338 -18.90 -5.64 -13.75
CA HIS A 338 -18.04 -6.81 -13.64
C HIS A 338 -17.45 -7.19 -15.01
N ARG A 339 -18.28 -7.22 -16.06
CA ARG A 339 -17.85 -7.48 -17.44
C ARG A 339 -16.81 -6.46 -17.89
N GLN A 340 -16.99 -5.16 -17.62
CA GLN A 340 -16.02 -4.12 -17.99
C GLN A 340 -14.65 -4.33 -17.33
N VAL A 341 -14.63 -4.72 -16.04
CA VAL A 341 -13.38 -5.01 -15.32
C VAL A 341 -12.68 -6.24 -15.92
N VAL A 342 -13.43 -7.32 -16.17
CA VAL A 342 -12.90 -8.54 -16.83
C VAL A 342 -12.35 -8.22 -18.22
N GLU A 343 -13.10 -7.52 -19.06
CA GLU A 343 -12.68 -7.12 -20.40
C GLU A 343 -11.44 -6.22 -20.38
N SER A 344 -11.29 -5.36 -19.38
CA SER A 344 -10.07 -4.55 -19.18
C SER A 344 -8.86 -5.46 -18.90
N MET A 345 -9.01 -6.45 -18.01
CA MET A 345 -7.92 -7.41 -17.71
C MET A 345 -7.56 -8.25 -18.94
N ILE A 346 -8.55 -8.76 -19.68
CA ILE A 346 -8.32 -9.51 -20.92
C ILE A 346 -7.56 -8.66 -21.94
N ARG A 347 -7.96 -7.40 -22.14
CA ARG A 347 -7.26 -6.47 -23.04
C ARG A 347 -5.79 -6.29 -22.67
N ILE A 348 -5.46 -6.21 -21.38
CA ILE A 348 -4.07 -6.12 -20.91
C ILE A 348 -3.29 -7.39 -21.22
N LEU A 349 -3.85 -8.58 -20.91
CA LEU A 349 -3.19 -9.86 -21.18
C LEU A 349 -2.96 -10.08 -22.69
N GLU A 350 -3.91 -9.65 -23.52
CA GLU A 350 -3.80 -9.65 -24.97
C GLU A 350 -2.77 -8.65 -25.49
N ALA A 351 -2.72 -7.43 -24.96
CA ALA A 351 -1.70 -6.44 -25.31
C ALA A 351 -0.28 -6.94 -24.97
N GLN A 352 -0.14 -7.66 -23.86
CA GLN A 352 1.09 -8.35 -23.46
C GLN A 352 1.36 -9.64 -24.23
N ARG A 353 0.49 -10.04 -25.18
CA ARG A 353 0.61 -11.25 -25.99
C ARG A 353 0.83 -12.52 -25.18
N LEU A 354 0.25 -12.64 -23.98
CA LEU A 354 0.47 -13.78 -23.09
C LEU A 354 -0.26 -15.03 -23.58
N LEU A 355 0.19 -16.21 -23.14
CA LEU A 355 -0.50 -17.49 -23.37
C LEU A 355 -1.52 -17.75 -22.27
N THR A 356 -2.62 -18.40 -22.62
CA THR A 356 -3.63 -18.78 -21.61
C THR A 356 -3.21 -20.02 -20.83
N LEU A 357 -3.62 -20.09 -19.57
CA LEU A 357 -3.43 -21.25 -18.70
C LEU A 357 -3.97 -22.53 -19.36
N ASP A 358 -5.17 -22.47 -19.95
CA ASP A 358 -5.79 -23.64 -20.60
C ASP A 358 -4.95 -24.14 -21.78
N THR A 359 -4.45 -23.24 -22.65
CA THR A 359 -3.60 -23.65 -23.77
C THR A 359 -2.34 -24.39 -23.28
N MET A 360 -1.71 -23.90 -22.21
CA MET A 360 -0.53 -24.55 -21.63
C MET A 360 -0.86 -25.88 -20.94
N PHE A 361 -2.00 -25.96 -20.25
CA PHE A 361 -2.41 -27.17 -19.55
C PHE A 361 -2.86 -28.27 -20.52
N ASP A 362 -3.59 -27.92 -21.57
CA ASP A 362 -3.96 -28.83 -22.65
C ASP A 362 -2.72 -29.36 -23.39
N LEU A 363 -1.74 -28.49 -23.67
CA LEU A 363 -0.46 -28.90 -24.25
C LEU A 363 0.29 -29.88 -23.34
N ALA A 364 0.36 -29.58 -22.04
CA ALA A 364 1.00 -30.45 -21.06
C ALA A 364 0.30 -31.82 -20.93
N ASP A 365 -1.03 -31.84 -20.98
CA ASP A 365 -1.81 -33.08 -20.97
C ASP A 365 -1.60 -33.87 -22.26
N ASN A 366 -1.53 -33.21 -23.43
CA ASN A 366 -1.20 -33.88 -24.68
C ASN A 366 0.24 -34.43 -24.68
N PHE A 367 1.23 -33.75 -24.10
CA PHE A 367 2.58 -34.29 -23.96
C PHE A 367 2.61 -35.57 -23.11
N GLU A 368 1.85 -35.61 -22.00
CA GLU A 368 1.71 -36.84 -21.21
C GLU A 368 0.99 -37.93 -22.02
N SER A 369 -0.01 -37.56 -22.82
CA SER A 369 -0.78 -38.50 -23.63
C SER A 369 0.05 -39.14 -24.77
N LEU A 370 1.03 -38.41 -25.32
CA LEU A 370 2.02 -38.97 -26.26
C LEU A 370 2.84 -40.11 -25.66
N THR A 371 3.15 -40.06 -24.37
CA THR A 371 3.88 -41.17 -23.69
C THR A 371 3.07 -42.46 -23.66
N ARG A 372 1.74 -42.36 -23.84
CA ARG A 372 0.81 -43.49 -23.95
C ARG A 372 0.51 -43.90 -25.40
N GLY A 373 1.21 -43.33 -26.39
CA GLY A 373 1.05 -43.63 -27.80
C GLY A 373 -0.10 -42.88 -28.50
N GLU A 374 -0.68 -41.86 -27.86
CA GLU A 374 -1.68 -41.00 -28.51
C GLU A 374 -1.03 -40.05 -29.53
N ARG A 375 -1.86 -39.39 -30.37
CA ARG A 375 -1.36 -38.49 -31.43
C ARG A 375 -1.16 -37.06 -30.92
N LEU A 376 -0.18 -36.38 -31.52
CA LEU A 376 0.07 -34.95 -31.29
C LEU A 376 -1.13 -34.13 -31.78
N ASN A 377 -1.66 -33.27 -30.90
CA ASN A 377 -2.68 -32.31 -31.28
C ASN A 377 -2.02 -31.11 -31.96
N THR A 378 -2.01 -31.14 -33.30
CA THR A 378 -1.39 -30.11 -34.13
C THR A 378 -1.99 -28.72 -33.95
N SER A 379 -3.27 -28.61 -33.56
CA SER A 379 -3.95 -27.33 -33.33
C SER A 379 -3.42 -26.60 -32.09
N LEU A 380 -3.10 -27.34 -31.01
CA LEU A 380 -2.50 -26.78 -29.80
C LEU A 380 -1.09 -26.24 -30.07
N VAL A 381 -0.30 -27.00 -30.83
CA VAL A 381 1.04 -26.59 -31.25
C VAL A 381 1.01 -25.36 -32.15
N GLN A 382 0.05 -25.28 -33.09
CA GLN A 382 -0.14 -24.11 -33.94
C GLN A 382 -0.55 -22.87 -33.14
N ARG A 383 -1.43 -23.01 -32.13
CA ARG A 383 -1.80 -21.90 -31.24
C ARG A 383 -0.59 -21.31 -30.51
N LEU A 384 0.27 -22.16 -29.94
CA LEU A 384 1.52 -21.68 -29.31
C LEU A 384 2.43 -21.02 -30.34
N ALA A 385 2.65 -21.64 -31.50
CA ALA A 385 3.54 -21.10 -32.53
C ALA A 385 3.06 -19.73 -33.04
N ALA A 386 1.75 -19.56 -33.25
CA ALA A 386 1.16 -18.28 -33.60
C ALA A 386 1.44 -17.22 -32.52
N ARG A 387 1.26 -17.59 -31.24
CA ARG A 387 1.49 -16.65 -30.14
C ARG A 387 2.97 -16.28 -29.95
N ILE A 388 3.90 -17.20 -30.22
CA ILE A 388 5.33 -16.91 -30.26
C ILE A 388 5.66 -15.93 -31.40
N SER A 389 5.02 -16.09 -32.56
CA SER A 389 5.20 -15.20 -33.72
C SER A 389 4.70 -13.77 -33.45
N ASP A 390 3.71 -13.59 -32.57
CA ASP A 390 3.18 -12.28 -32.19
C ASP A 390 4.11 -11.48 -31.24
N ILE A 391 5.18 -12.11 -30.72
CA ILE A 391 6.15 -11.43 -29.84
C ILE A 391 7.01 -10.47 -30.68
N GLN A 392 6.49 -9.25 -30.85
CA GLN A 392 7.17 -8.16 -31.55
C GLN A 392 8.25 -7.56 -30.65
N LEU A 393 9.48 -7.50 -31.16
CA LEU A 393 10.54 -6.72 -30.52
C LEU A 393 10.36 -5.23 -30.88
N PRO A 394 10.45 -4.32 -29.91
CA PRO A 394 10.53 -2.89 -30.18
C PRO A 394 11.65 -2.59 -31.18
N ARG A 395 11.45 -1.59 -32.06
CA ARG A 395 12.53 -1.11 -32.93
C ARG A 395 13.71 -0.71 -32.05
N ALA A 396 14.82 -1.40 -32.20
CA ALA A 396 15.99 -1.18 -31.37
C ALA A 396 16.55 0.22 -31.66
N SER A 397 16.46 1.14 -30.70
CA SER A 397 17.15 2.43 -30.76
C SER A 397 18.63 2.32 -30.41
N LEU A 398 19.02 1.22 -29.75
CA LEU A 398 20.39 0.87 -29.35
C LEU A 398 20.77 -0.52 -29.84
N SER A 399 22.01 -0.69 -30.30
CA SER A 399 22.58 -1.98 -30.65
C SER A 399 22.69 -2.91 -29.43
N SER A 400 22.75 -4.22 -29.66
CA SER A 400 22.96 -5.20 -28.58
C SER A 400 24.26 -4.95 -27.79
N ILE A 401 25.27 -4.33 -28.40
CA ILE A 401 26.54 -3.99 -27.74
C ILE A 401 26.35 -2.80 -26.79
N GLU A 402 25.66 -1.75 -27.22
CA GLU A 402 25.36 -0.57 -26.38
C GLU A 402 24.48 -0.96 -25.18
N LYS A 403 23.48 -1.83 -25.40
CA LYS A 403 22.64 -2.36 -24.32
C LYS A 403 23.42 -3.20 -23.30
N ASN A 404 24.30 -4.09 -23.77
CA ASN A 404 25.11 -4.95 -22.91
C ASN A 404 26.19 -4.19 -22.14
N THR A 405 26.78 -3.14 -22.74
CA THR A 405 27.77 -2.29 -22.08
C THR A 405 27.16 -1.48 -20.93
N LEU A 406 25.85 -1.21 -21.01
CA LEU A 406 25.08 -0.54 -19.95
C LEU A 406 24.46 -1.51 -18.93
N ALA A 407 24.71 -2.82 -19.03
CA ALA A 407 24.15 -3.88 -18.18
C ALA A 407 22.61 -3.89 -18.07
N PHE A 408 21.89 -3.26 -19.00
CA PHE A 408 20.43 -3.27 -18.99
C PHE A 408 19.91 -4.63 -19.51
N GLY A 409 19.52 -5.53 -18.60
CA GLY A 409 18.53 -6.57 -18.92
C GLY A 409 19.05 -7.82 -19.61
N TYR A 410 20.32 -8.19 -19.42
CA TYR A 410 20.92 -9.39 -20.02
C TYR A 410 20.08 -10.67 -19.83
N TRP A 411 19.62 -10.94 -18.60
CA TRP A 411 18.80 -12.13 -18.32
C TRP A 411 17.38 -12.03 -18.89
N THR A 412 16.80 -10.83 -18.89
CA THR A 412 15.47 -10.59 -19.48
C THR A 412 15.47 -10.71 -21.00
N GLU A 413 16.54 -10.28 -21.69
CA GLU A 413 16.68 -10.47 -23.13
C GLU A 413 16.86 -11.95 -23.48
N LYS A 414 17.68 -12.68 -22.70
CA LYS A 414 17.83 -14.13 -22.84
C LYS A 414 16.51 -14.88 -22.65
N HIS A 415 15.70 -14.48 -21.67
CA HIS A 415 14.36 -15.05 -21.45
C HIS A 415 13.46 -14.88 -22.68
N ILE A 416 13.36 -13.65 -23.20
CA ILE A 416 12.54 -13.34 -24.38
C ILE A 416 13.07 -14.08 -25.62
N GLU A 417 14.38 -14.15 -25.79
CA GLU A 417 14.99 -14.88 -26.91
C GLU A 417 14.76 -16.40 -26.82
N ALA A 418 14.86 -16.99 -25.62
CA ALA A 418 14.59 -18.41 -25.41
C ALA A 418 13.15 -18.77 -25.76
N GLN A 419 12.17 -17.93 -25.36
CA GLN A 419 10.77 -18.11 -25.75
C GLN A 419 10.57 -18.02 -27.25
N ARG A 420 11.16 -17.01 -27.91
CA ARG A 420 11.06 -16.83 -29.37
C ARG A 420 11.67 -17.97 -30.17
N ARG A 421 12.70 -18.63 -29.64
CA ARG A 421 13.37 -19.79 -30.25
C ARG A 421 12.68 -21.12 -29.95
N THR A 422 11.63 -21.14 -29.12
CA THR A 422 10.93 -22.38 -28.78
C THR A 422 10.22 -22.97 -30.00
N ASN A 423 10.62 -24.17 -30.40
CA ASN A 423 10.00 -24.91 -31.50
C ASN A 423 9.55 -26.29 -31.00
N LEU A 424 8.26 -26.40 -30.64
CA LEU A 424 7.71 -27.64 -30.11
C LEU A 424 7.77 -28.80 -31.09
N ARG A 425 7.51 -28.59 -32.39
CA ARG A 425 7.54 -29.69 -33.37
C ARG A 425 8.92 -30.34 -33.42
N ALA A 426 9.95 -29.51 -33.59
CA ALA A 426 11.32 -29.99 -33.63
C ALA A 426 11.76 -30.66 -32.32
N ALA A 427 11.26 -30.18 -31.17
CA ALA A 427 11.55 -30.77 -29.87
C ALA A 427 10.84 -32.13 -29.69
N ILE A 428 9.57 -32.24 -30.11
CA ILE A 428 8.78 -33.48 -30.06
C ILE A 428 9.38 -34.53 -30.99
N ASP A 429 9.75 -34.16 -32.23
CA ASP A 429 10.37 -35.08 -33.18
C ASP A 429 11.66 -35.69 -32.61
N LYS A 430 12.48 -34.87 -31.93
CA LYS A 430 13.69 -35.31 -31.24
C LYS A 430 13.42 -36.18 -30.01
N ALA A 431 12.28 -36.00 -29.35
CA ALA A 431 11.90 -36.73 -28.14
C ALA A 431 11.05 -37.98 -28.42
N SER A 432 10.53 -38.15 -29.64
CA SER A 432 9.51 -39.13 -30.04
C SER A 432 9.76 -40.59 -29.65
N ASN A 433 11.03 -40.98 -29.46
CA ASN A 433 11.42 -42.35 -29.09
C ASN A 433 11.76 -42.53 -27.59
N ASP A 434 11.55 -41.51 -26.75
CA ASP A 434 12.00 -41.49 -25.35
C ASP A 434 10.88 -40.93 -24.44
N PRO A 435 10.17 -41.80 -23.69
CA PRO A 435 9.07 -41.38 -22.82
C PRO A 435 9.47 -40.37 -21.75
N GLU A 436 10.70 -40.42 -21.22
CA GLU A 436 11.15 -39.45 -20.23
C GLU A 436 11.42 -38.08 -20.87
N LYS A 437 12.01 -38.04 -22.07
CA LYS A 437 12.15 -36.77 -22.82
C LYS A 437 10.80 -36.18 -23.20
N LEU A 438 9.80 -37.01 -23.52
CA LEU A 438 8.44 -36.55 -23.78
C LEU A 438 7.78 -35.95 -22.52
N ARG A 439 8.04 -36.49 -21.33
CA ARG A 439 7.61 -35.88 -20.06
C ARG A 439 8.32 -34.56 -19.78
N ASP A 440 9.61 -34.48 -20.10
CA ASP A 440 10.41 -33.27 -19.92
C ASP A 440 9.99 -32.11 -20.83
N MET A 441 9.21 -32.39 -21.88
CA MET A 441 8.63 -31.36 -22.76
C MET A 441 7.78 -30.33 -22.01
N ARG A 442 7.13 -30.72 -20.91
CA ARG A 442 6.39 -29.76 -20.05
C ARG A 442 7.30 -28.64 -19.55
N GLY A 443 8.58 -28.93 -19.36
CA GLY A 443 9.59 -27.94 -18.97
C GLY A 443 9.71 -26.78 -19.96
N LEU A 444 9.45 -26.99 -21.27
CA LEU A 444 9.48 -25.90 -22.26
C LEU A 444 8.33 -24.90 -22.09
N LEU A 445 7.26 -25.26 -21.36
CA LEU A 445 6.14 -24.38 -21.08
C LEU A 445 6.39 -23.48 -19.85
N THR A 446 7.44 -23.76 -19.06
CA THR A 446 7.75 -23.03 -17.81
C THR A 446 7.89 -21.52 -18.00
N PRO A 447 8.68 -21.02 -18.97
CA PRO A 447 8.86 -19.57 -19.12
C PRO A 447 7.54 -18.87 -19.48
N PHE A 448 6.68 -19.54 -20.25
CA PHE A 448 5.36 -19.03 -20.62
C PHE A 448 4.39 -19.03 -19.43
N LEU A 449 4.41 -20.11 -18.62
CA LEU A 449 3.61 -20.19 -17.41
C LEU A 449 4.02 -19.09 -16.41
N ARG A 450 5.32 -18.88 -16.23
CA ARG A 450 5.86 -17.77 -15.43
C ARG A 450 5.28 -16.44 -15.90
N ASP A 451 5.38 -16.12 -17.19
CA ASP A 451 4.90 -14.84 -17.72
C ASP A 451 3.39 -14.66 -17.55
N THR A 452 2.60 -15.72 -17.76
CA THR A 452 1.15 -15.68 -17.57
C THR A 452 0.78 -15.44 -16.11
N LEU A 453 1.43 -16.12 -15.15
CA LEU A 453 1.17 -15.91 -13.73
C LEU A 453 1.56 -14.49 -13.26
N VAL A 454 2.69 -13.97 -13.73
CA VAL A 454 3.10 -12.58 -13.47
C VAL A 454 2.11 -11.61 -14.13
N GLY A 455 1.73 -11.87 -15.37
CA GLY A 455 0.79 -11.06 -16.14
C GLY A 455 -0.59 -10.96 -15.51
N LEU A 456 -1.07 -12.02 -14.86
CA LEU A 456 -2.32 -12.02 -14.11
C LEU A 456 -2.26 -11.07 -12.89
N ASN A 457 -1.13 -11.03 -12.18
CA ASN A 457 -0.91 -10.05 -11.10
C ASN A 457 -0.86 -8.61 -11.66
N TYR A 458 -0.17 -8.41 -12.77
CA TYR A 458 -0.10 -7.11 -13.45
C TYR A 458 -1.48 -6.63 -13.91
N ALA A 459 -2.30 -7.51 -14.50
CA ALA A 459 -3.63 -7.17 -14.96
C ALA A 459 -4.56 -6.74 -13.80
N HIS A 460 -4.45 -7.40 -12.63
CA HIS A 460 -5.21 -7.01 -11.44
C HIS A 460 -4.85 -5.60 -10.95
N TYR A 461 -3.55 -5.31 -10.88
CA TYR A 461 -3.04 -4.02 -10.40
C TYR A 461 -2.85 -2.96 -11.49
N ALA A 462 -3.33 -3.22 -12.70
CA ALA A 462 -3.16 -2.31 -13.82
C ALA A 462 -3.73 -0.93 -13.48
N PRO A 463 -2.91 0.13 -13.59
CA PRO A 463 -3.33 1.47 -13.23
C PRO A 463 -4.42 1.98 -14.20
N PRO A 464 -5.17 3.05 -13.84
CA PRO A 464 -6.09 3.68 -14.78
C PRO A 464 -5.37 4.05 -16.08
N GLY A 465 -5.99 3.79 -17.24
CA GLY A 465 -5.33 3.91 -18.54
C GLY A 465 -4.40 2.74 -18.87
N ALA A 466 -3.48 2.38 -17.97
CA ALA A 466 -2.49 1.30 -18.15
C ALA A 466 -1.70 1.41 -19.47
N GLN A 467 -1.32 2.62 -19.86
CA GLN A 467 -0.61 2.93 -21.10
C GLN A 467 0.68 2.13 -21.24
N ILE A 468 1.42 1.95 -20.14
CA ILE A 468 2.65 1.13 -20.18
C ILE A 468 2.37 -0.33 -20.56
N LEU A 469 1.26 -0.90 -20.09
CA LEU A 469 0.84 -2.27 -20.37
C LEU A 469 0.18 -2.42 -21.74
N GLN A 470 -0.37 -1.35 -22.30
CA GLN A 470 -0.99 -1.37 -23.62
C GLN A 470 0.02 -1.13 -24.74
N THR A 471 1.02 -0.28 -24.50
CA THR A 471 1.96 0.15 -25.54
C THR A 471 3.25 -0.66 -25.59
N ASN A 472 3.65 -1.32 -24.49
CA ASN A 472 4.84 -2.18 -24.46
C ASN A 472 4.47 -3.66 -24.29
N PRO A 473 4.39 -4.46 -25.37
CA PRO A 473 3.96 -5.87 -25.31
C PRO A 473 4.94 -6.81 -24.59
N LEU A 474 6.12 -6.32 -24.20
CA LEU A 474 7.15 -7.11 -23.51
C LEU A 474 7.25 -6.78 -22.02
N PHE A 475 6.50 -5.81 -21.49
CA PHE A 475 6.74 -5.27 -20.15
C PHE A 475 6.53 -6.28 -19.02
N VAL A 476 5.53 -7.16 -19.13
CA VAL A 476 5.35 -8.27 -18.17
C VAL A 476 6.51 -9.27 -18.27
N ARG A 477 6.85 -9.66 -19.49
CA ARG A 477 7.91 -10.66 -19.75
C ARG A 477 9.28 -10.16 -19.31
N SER A 478 9.53 -8.86 -19.45
CA SER A 478 10.77 -8.20 -19.07
C SER A 478 10.88 -7.90 -17.57
N HIS A 479 9.94 -8.31 -16.73
CA HIS A 479 10.14 -8.24 -15.28
C HIS A 479 11.41 -9.03 -14.90
N ASP A 480 12.33 -8.41 -14.18
CA ASP A 480 13.63 -8.97 -13.84
C ASP A 480 13.67 -9.39 -12.36
N PHE A 481 13.50 -10.69 -12.11
CA PHE A 481 13.55 -11.24 -10.75
C PHE A 481 14.98 -11.40 -10.20
N LEU A 482 16.02 -11.25 -11.01
CA LEU A 482 17.40 -11.43 -10.53
C LEU A 482 18.06 -10.10 -10.22
N GLY A 483 17.80 -9.10 -11.06
CA GLY A 483 18.46 -7.80 -11.02
C GLY A 483 19.87 -7.83 -11.58
N LEU A 484 20.65 -6.79 -11.28
CA LEU A 484 22.04 -6.68 -11.73
C LEU A 484 22.92 -7.74 -11.08
N GLN A 485 23.90 -8.24 -11.84
CA GLN A 485 24.88 -9.20 -11.33
C GLN A 485 25.61 -8.62 -10.11
N GLY A 486 25.64 -9.37 -9.01
CA GLY A 486 26.24 -8.94 -7.74
C GLY A 486 25.30 -8.17 -6.80
N SER A 487 24.09 -7.79 -7.26
CA SER A 487 23.06 -7.16 -6.44
C SER A 487 21.76 -7.96 -6.51
N PRO A 488 21.56 -8.98 -5.64
CA PRO A 488 20.40 -9.86 -5.73
C PRO A 488 19.10 -9.10 -5.39
N GLN A 489 18.18 -9.03 -6.36
CA GLN A 489 16.90 -8.32 -6.22
C GLN A 489 15.69 -9.24 -6.01
N THR A 490 15.84 -10.57 -6.09
CA THR A 490 14.72 -11.54 -6.12
C THR A 490 13.65 -11.36 -5.05
N TRP A 491 14.04 -10.98 -3.84
CA TRP A 491 13.12 -10.80 -2.71
C TRP A 491 13.06 -9.36 -2.20
N ARG A 492 13.64 -8.42 -2.96
CA ARG A 492 13.71 -6.99 -2.68
C ARG A 492 12.49 -6.26 -3.22
N GLN A 493 12.35 -5.00 -2.85
CA GLN A 493 11.29 -4.13 -3.31
C GLN A 493 11.24 -4.10 -4.84
N THR A 494 10.03 -4.08 -5.39
CA THR A 494 9.84 -3.87 -6.82
C THR A 494 10.20 -2.43 -7.17
N GLU A 495 11.11 -2.24 -8.10
CA GLU A 495 11.57 -0.92 -8.53
C GLU A 495 11.44 -0.77 -10.05
N VAL A 496 11.15 0.45 -10.50
CA VAL A 496 11.24 0.83 -11.91
C VAL A 496 12.72 1.00 -12.26
N PHE A 497 13.21 0.24 -13.24
CA PHE A 497 14.60 0.28 -13.67
C PHE A 497 14.71 0.69 -15.14
N GLY A 498 15.59 1.65 -15.44
CA GLY A 498 15.77 2.24 -16.77
C GLY A 498 14.86 3.44 -17.04
N SER A 499 15.30 4.34 -17.93
CA SER A 499 14.58 5.56 -18.34
C SER A 499 14.30 5.57 -19.85
N GLY A 500 13.25 6.26 -20.30
CA GLY A 500 12.94 6.44 -21.73
C GLY A 500 11.67 5.71 -22.21
N TRP A 501 10.57 5.89 -21.49
CA TRP A 501 9.25 5.34 -21.81
C TRP A 501 8.55 6.19 -22.88
N PRO A 502 7.91 5.62 -23.93
CA PRO A 502 7.91 4.22 -24.40
C PRO A 502 8.99 3.91 -25.46
N SER A 503 9.76 4.91 -25.90
CA SER A 503 10.58 4.89 -27.11
C SER A 503 11.89 4.11 -27.04
N SER A 504 12.33 3.68 -25.85
CA SER A 504 13.62 2.96 -25.71
C SER A 504 13.52 1.46 -25.43
N ALA A 505 12.34 0.92 -25.08
CA ALA A 505 12.20 -0.46 -24.57
C ALA A 505 13.15 -0.82 -23.40
N GLY A 506 13.85 0.16 -22.80
CA GLY A 506 14.88 -0.06 -21.79
C GLY A 506 14.36 -0.11 -20.37
N GLY A 507 13.16 0.42 -20.15
CA GLY A 507 12.50 0.38 -18.87
C GLY A 507 11.88 -0.99 -18.57
N ARG A 508 11.97 -1.45 -17.32
CA ARG A 508 11.32 -2.67 -16.80
C ARG A 508 11.11 -2.58 -15.30
N LEU A 509 10.38 -3.53 -14.72
CA LEU A 509 10.37 -3.72 -13.28
C LEU A 509 11.44 -4.73 -12.87
N VAL A 510 12.10 -4.48 -11.75
CA VAL A 510 13.10 -5.37 -11.15
C VAL A 510 12.66 -5.65 -9.71
N GLY A 511 12.84 -6.88 -9.24
CA GLY A 511 12.61 -7.24 -7.84
C GLY A 511 11.49 -8.24 -7.63
N SER A 512 10.83 -8.17 -6.48
CA SER A 512 9.73 -9.07 -6.11
C SER A 512 8.35 -8.54 -6.56
N LEU A 513 7.25 -9.27 -6.28
CA LEU A 513 5.88 -8.85 -6.60
C LEU A 513 5.04 -8.18 -5.48
N PRO A 514 5.31 -8.31 -4.17
CA PRO A 514 4.47 -7.65 -3.14
C PRO A 514 4.33 -6.12 -3.31
N GLY A 515 5.36 -5.45 -3.86
CA GLY A 515 5.37 -4.02 -4.16
C GLY A 515 4.78 -3.63 -5.53
N LEU A 516 4.28 -4.60 -6.31
CA LEU A 516 3.94 -4.43 -7.73
C LEU A 516 2.95 -3.29 -7.98
N ALA A 517 1.92 -3.16 -7.15
CA ALA A 517 0.90 -2.13 -7.33
C ALA A 517 1.49 -0.71 -7.31
N TYR A 518 2.49 -0.46 -6.45
CA TYR A 518 3.15 0.83 -6.38
C TYR A 518 4.09 1.04 -7.56
N ALA A 519 4.91 0.04 -7.91
CA ALA A 519 5.84 0.14 -9.02
C ALA A 519 5.14 0.33 -10.38
N LEU A 520 3.97 -0.30 -10.58
CA LEU A 520 3.14 -0.05 -11.77
C LEU A 520 2.59 1.38 -11.80
N ALA A 521 2.16 1.89 -10.64
CA ALA A 521 1.65 3.25 -10.53
C ALA A 521 2.77 4.29 -10.74
N GLU A 522 3.97 4.03 -10.23
CA GLU A 522 5.18 4.84 -10.46
C GLU A 522 5.58 4.86 -11.93
N ALA A 523 5.48 3.71 -12.62
CA ALA A 523 5.77 3.64 -14.05
C ALA A 523 4.71 4.37 -14.90
N GLU A 524 3.43 4.24 -14.53
CA GLU A 524 2.31 4.85 -15.25
C GLU A 524 2.22 6.37 -15.09
N GLN A 525 2.68 6.93 -13.96
CA GLN A 525 2.51 8.37 -13.69
C GLN A 525 3.05 9.26 -14.82
N ASN A 526 4.10 8.82 -15.54
CA ASN A 526 4.71 9.54 -16.65
C ASN A 526 3.82 9.59 -17.92
N PHE A 527 2.75 8.80 -17.97
CA PHE A 527 1.77 8.78 -19.05
C PHE A 527 0.52 9.61 -18.75
N LEU A 528 0.35 10.06 -17.51
CA LEU A 528 -0.78 10.92 -17.12
C LEU A 528 -0.47 12.36 -17.51
N ILE A 529 -1.03 12.80 -18.64
CA ILE A 529 -0.79 14.14 -19.19
C ILE A 529 -1.60 15.17 -18.41
N PRO A 530 -0.96 16.12 -17.72
CA PRO A 530 -1.66 17.17 -16.98
C PRO A 530 -2.39 18.12 -17.92
N SER A 531 -3.58 18.57 -17.52
CA SER A 531 -4.37 19.57 -18.25
C SER A 531 -3.77 20.99 -18.22
N ARG A 532 -2.81 21.24 -17.32
CA ARG A 532 -2.07 22.50 -17.14
C ARG A 532 -0.62 22.17 -16.77
N GLU A 533 0.31 23.14 -16.86
CA GLU A 533 1.70 22.93 -16.41
C GLU A 533 1.74 22.36 -14.98
N GLN A 534 2.34 21.18 -14.82
CA GLN A 534 2.42 20.47 -13.54
C GLN A 534 3.79 20.67 -12.91
N ALA A 535 3.81 20.96 -11.61
CA ALA A 535 5.05 20.93 -10.85
C ALA A 535 5.63 19.50 -10.81
N LEU A 536 6.93 19.37 -11.09
CA LEU A 536 7.74 18.14 -11.16
C LEU A 536 7.75 17.22 -9.91
N ILE A 537 6.88 17.44 -8.91
CA ILE A 537 7.18 17.13 -7.51
C ILE A 537 6.28 16.02 -6.90
N TRP A 538 5.36 15.41 -7.65
CA TRP A 538 4.40 14.43 -7.11
C TRP A 538 4.78 12.95 -7.32
N GLY A 539 6.09 12.67 -7.37
CA GLY A 539 6.64 11.34 -7.66
C GLY A 539 6.11 10.19 -6.78
N ASP A 540 5.63 10.47 -5.55
CA ASP A 540 5.00 9.46 -4.69
C ASP A 540 3.51 9.67 -4.41
N LEU A 541 2.99 10.91 -4.51
CA LEU A 541 1.56 11.16 -4.29
C LEU A 541 0.72 10.51 -5.38
N VAL A 542 1.06 10.75 -6.66
CA VAL A 542 0.28 10.22 -7.77
C VAL A 542 0.28 8.70 -7.74
N PRO A 543 1.42 8.01 -7.57
CA PRO A 543 1.41 6.57 -7.40
C PRO A 543 0.58 6.09 -6.20
N GLN A 544 0.60 6.80 -5.06
CA GLN A 544 -0.24 6.45 -3.91
C GLN A 544 -1.74 6.61 -4.18
N MET A 545 -2.16 7.64 -4.93
CA MET A 545 -3.55 7.83 -5.34
C MET A 545 -4.02 6.72 -6.27
N ILE A 546 -3.18 6.32 -7.24
CA ILE A 546 -3.46 5.21 -8.15
C ILE A 546 -3.59 3.90 -7.37
N VAL A 547 -2.67 3.62 -6.43
CA VAL A 547 -2.74 2.43 -5.56
C VAL A 547 -4.03 2.42 -4.75
N THR A 548 -4.43 3.58 -4.21
CA THR A 548 -5.70 3.78 -3.49
C THR A 548 -6.94 3.47 -4.36
N ALA A 549 -6.87 3.72 -5.67
CA ALA A 549 -7.96 3.44 -6.60
C ALA A 549 -7.99 1.99 -7.11
N LYS A 550 -6.90 1.23 -6.96
CA LYS A 550 -6.74 -0.10 -7.56
C LYS A 550 -6.68 -1.26 -6.58
N VAL A 551 -6.11 -1.06 -5.39
CA VAL A 551 -5.96 -2.12 -4.39
C VAL A 551 -7.29 -2.46 -3.69
N PRO A 552 -8.07 -1.48 -3.18
CA PRO A 552 -9.42 -1.75 -2.70
C PRO A 552 -10.37 -2.17 -3.83
N ARG A 553 -11.38 -2.97 -3.50
CA ARG A 553 -12.48 -3.35 -4.40
C ARG A 553 -13.81 -3.19 -3.68
N TRP A 554 -14.84 -2.77 -4.41
CA TRP A 554 -16.13 -2.35 -3.81
C TRP A 554 -17.27 -3.34 -4.06
N TRP A 555 -16.96 -4.58 -4.43
CA TRP A 555 -17.97 -5.64 -4.67
C TRP A 555 -18.80 -5.98 -3.43
N ASN A 556 -18.21 -5.82 -2.24
CA ASN A 556 -18.86 -6.10 -0.95
C ASN A 556 -19.36 -4.82 -0.25
N VAL A 557 -19.29 -3.67 -0.92
CA VAL A 557 -19.80 -2.42 -0.36
C VAL A 557 -21.30 -2.34 -0.57
N THR A 558 -22.02 -1.91 0.46
CA THR A 558 -23.48 -1.83 0.43
C THR A 558 -23.97 -0.38 0.23
N PRO A 559 -25.22 -0.20 -0.25
CA PRO A 559 -25.83 1.13 -0.31
C PRO A 559 -25.89 1.83 1.06
N ALA A 560 -26.06 1.08 2.14
CA ALA A 560 -26.03 1.61 3.50
C ALA A 560 -24.67 2.23 3.85
N GLN A 561 -23.56 1.66 3.36
CA GLN A 561 -22.22 2.20 3.57
C GLN A 561 -21.98 3.49 2.79
N THR A 562 -22.37 3.58 1.51
CA THR A 562 -22.22 4.83 0.74
C THR A 562 -23.14 5.92 1.29
N GLN A 563 -24.36 5.56 1.71
CA GLN A 563 -25.27 6.46 2.40
C GLN A 563 -24.71 6.96 3.74
N TRP A 564 -24.15 6.06 4.56
CA TRP A 564 -23.52 6.42 5.83
C TRP A 564 -22.44 7.49 5.63
N VAL A 565 -21.55 7.28 4.65
CA VAL A 565 -20.49 8.24 4.34
C VAL A 565 -21.06 9.57 3.86
N SER A 566 -22.06 9.56 2.97
CA SER A 566 -22.72 10.79 2.51
C SER A 566 -23.35 11.57 3.68
N LEU A 567 -24.09 10.89 4.56
CA LEU A 567 -24.69 11.52 5.74
C LEU A 567 -23.65 12.15 6.66
N HIS A 568 -22.51 11.49 6.89
CA HIS A 568 -21.45 12.04 7.74
C HIS A 568 -20.76 13.24 7.11
N LEU A 569 -20.49 13.22 5.80
CA LEU A 569 -19.90 14.38 5.12
C LEU A 569 -20.89 15.56 5.09
N ASN A 570 -22.18 15.31 4.87
CA ASN A 570 -23.22 16.33 4.93
C ASN A 570 -23.37 16.89 6.35
N GLN A 571 -23.38 16.03 7.37
CA GLN A 571 -23.41 16.44 8.77
C GLN A 571 -22.21 17.33 9.11
N GLY A 572 -20.99 16.94 8.68
CA GLY A 572 -19.79 17.75 8.88
C GLY A 572 -19.90 19.13 8.23
N ALA A 573 -20.40 19.19 7.00
CA ALA A 573 -20.62 20.45 6.28
C ALA A 573 -21.69 21.33 6.95
N THR A 574 -22.79 20.73 7.43
CA THR A 574 -23.82 21.42 8.21
C THR A 574 -23.27 21.96 9.52
N LEU A 575 -22.46 21.18 10.25
CA LEU A 575 -21.80 21.65 11.48
C LEU A 575 -20.86 22.83 11.21
N ALA A 576 -20.15 22.83 10.08
CA ALA A 576 -19.32 23.96 9.67
C ALA A 576 -20.19 25.20 9.37
N ALA A 577 -21.31 25.04 8.67
CA ALA A 577 -22.25 26.13 8.42
C ALA A 577 -22.84 26.69 9.72
N GLU A 578 -23.30 25.84 10.64
CA GLU A 578 -23.78 26.25 11.96
C GLU A 578 -22.69 26.98 12.78
N ALA A 579 -21.45 26.50 12.72
CA ALA A 579 -20.30 27.13 13.38
C ALA A 579 -20.02 28.55 12.85
N SER A 580 -20.46 28.88 11.63
CA SER A 580 -20.36 30.25 11.13
C SER A 580 -21.35 31.21 11.80
N LEU A 581 -22.46 30.69 12.30
CA LEU A 581 -23.55 31.45 12.91
C LEU A 581 -23.51 31.41 14.45
N ASN A 582 -22.95 30.34 15.04
CA ASN A 582 -22.95 30.09 16.47
C ASN A 582 -21.52 29.86 17.00
N ALA A 583 -21.10 30.68 17.98
CA ALA A 583 -19.75 30.64 18.55
C ALA A 583 -19.46 29.39 19.39
N GLU A 584 -20.46 28.84 20.08
CA GLU A 584 -20.34 27.59 20.83
C GLU A 584 -20.15 26.41 19.87
N ARG A 585 -20.99 26.33 18.82
CA ARG A 585 -20.83 25.32 17.77
C ARG A 585 -19.49 25.45 17.06
N ARG A 586 -19.01 26.68 16.83
CA ARG A 586 -17.67 26.92 16.28
C ARG A 586 -16.58 26.36 17.16
N THR A 587 -16.65 26.62 18.46
CA THR A 587 -15.68 26.10 19.43
C THR A 587 -15.67 24.58 19.41
N GLU A 588 -16.84 23.96 19.31
CA GLU A 588 -16.97 22.51 19.21
C GLU A 588 -16.37 21.95 17.90
N PHE A 589 -16.79 22.48 16.75
CA PHE A 589 -16.30 22.05 15.43
C PHE A 589 -14.78 22.15 15.33
N VAL A 590 -14.23 23.30 15.73
CA VAL A 590 -12.78 23.55 15.79
C VAL A 590 -12.10 22.60 16.77
N GLY A 591 -12.74 22.27 17.89
CA GLY A 591 -12.25 21.30 18.86
C GLY A 591 -12.10 19.89 18.29
N TYR A 592 -13.05 19.42 17.49
CA TYR A 592 -12.94 18.13 16.78
C TYR A 592 -11.90 18.19 15.66
N LEU A 593 -11.94 19.24 14.83
CA LEU A 593 -11.00 19.39 13.72
C LEU A 593 -9.54 19.43 14.22
N ASN A 594 -9.29 20.05 15.38
CA ASN A 594 -7.96 20.11 15.98
C ASN A 594 -7.36 18.74 16.29
N ARG A 595 -8.15 17.67 16.42
CA ARG A 595 -7.61 16.32 16.61
C ARG A 595 -6.96 15.80 15.32
N HIS A 596 -7.55 16.14 14.18
CA HIS A 596 -7.28 15.54 12.88
C HIS A 596 -6.48 16.47 11.94
N ALA A 597 -6.37 17.75 12.25
CA ALA A 597 -5.67 18.75 11.45
C ALA A 597 -4.59 19.51 12.24
N PRO A 598 -3.52 20.02 11.57
CA PRO A 598 -2.55 20.90 12.21
C PRO A 598 -3.18 22.19 12.76
N PRO A 599 -2.77 22.67 13.96
CA PRO A 599 -3.29 23.88 14.61
C PRO A 599 -3.33 25.13 13.71
N ALA A 600 -2.32 25.38 12.89
CA ALA A 600 -2.33 26.54 11.99
C ALA A 600 -3.49 26.49 10.97
N ARG A 601 -3.80 25.31 10.43
CA ARG A 601 -4.93 25.13 9.51
C ARG A 601 -6.26 25.21 10.25
N VAL A 602 -6.33 24.63 11.45
CA VAL A 602 -7.51 24.72 12.33
C VAL A 602 -7.83 26.18 12.65
N ARG A 603 -6.80 26.99 12.91
CA ARG A 603 -6.95 28.43 13.16
C ARG A 603 -7.52 29.15 11.93
N LYS A 604 -6.96 28.90 10.74
CA LYS A 604 -7.48 29.45 9.49
C LYS A 604 -8.97 29.12 9.29
N VAL A 605 -9.34 27.84 9.46
CA VAL A 605 -10.73 27.40 9.38
C VAL A 605 -11.61 28.13 10.40
N SER A 606 -11.15 28.27 11.64
CA SER A 606 -11.87 29.02 12.67
C SER A 606 -12.09 30.49 12.29
N ASP A 607 -11.09 31.15 11.69
CA ASP A 607 -11.17 32.55 11.27
C ASP A 607 -12.10 32.73 10.05
N ASP A 608 -12.12 31.76 9.13
CA ASP A 608 -13.05 31.72 8.01
C ASP A 608 -14.50 31.52 8.48
N LEU A 609 -14.74 30.56 9.38
CA LEU A 609 -16.06 30.34 9.96
C LEU A 609 -16.54 31.56 10.76
N ALA A 610 -15.69 32.16 11.60
CA ALA A 610 -16.04 33.36 12.33
C ALA A 610 -16.39 34.55 11.42
N GLY A 611 -15.82 34.58 10.20
CA GLY A 611 -16.12 35.58 9.18
C GLY A 611 -17.27 35.21 8.24
N GLY A 612 -18.02 34.13 8.48
CA GLY A 612 -19.12 33.69 7.61
C GLY A 612 -18.67 33.03 6.29
N ARG A 613 -17.36 32.80 6.10
CA ARG A 613 -16.74 32.26 4.88
C ARG A 613 -16.72 30.73 4.89
N VAL A 614 -17.92 30.13 4.89
CA VAL A 614 -18.08 28.66 4.95
C VAL A 614 -17.41 27.94 3.78
N PRO A 615 -17.52 28.40 2.52
CA PRO A 615 -16.84 27.75 1.39
C PRO A 615 -15.32 27.69 1.58
N GLU A 616 -14.68 28.80 1.98
CA GLU A 616 -13.24 28.91 2.19
C GLU A 616 -12.76 28.05 3.37
N ALA A 617 -13.57 27.99 4.43
CA ALA A 617 -13.35 27.08 5.55
C ALA A 617 -13.36 25.63 5.07
N LEU A 618 -14.39 25.22 4.32
CA LEU A 618 -14.50 23.87 3.79
C LEU A 618 -13.40 23.54 2.78
N ASP A 619 -12.95 24.49 1.94
CA ASP A 619 -11.77 24.36 1.07
C ASP A 619 -10.47 24.09 1.84
N SER A 620 -10.47 24.32 3.15
CA SER A 620 -9.34 24.05 4.04
C SER A 620 -9.53 22.79 4.90
N VAL A 621 -10.56 21.96 4.63
CA VAL A 621 -10.86 20.70 5.35
C VAL A 621 -10.94 19.53 4.37
N THR A 622 -10.16 18.48 4.61
CA THR A 622 -10.17 17.28 3.75
C THR A 622 -11.43 16.42 3.98
N PRO A 623 -11.84 15.57 3.00
CA PRO A 623 -13.00 14.69 3.19
C PRO A 623 -12.90 13.79 4.41
N SER A 624 -11.71 13.23 4.68
CA SER A 624 -11.46 12.43 5.88
C SER A 624 -11.58 13.24 7.17
N GLU A 625 -11.06 14.47 7.20
CA GLU A 625 -11.19 15.34 8.37
C GLU A 625 -12.66 15.68 8.63
N LEU A 626 -13.42 16.01 7.58
CA LEU A 626 -14.83 16.35 7.69
C LEU A 626 -15.65 15.15 8.20
N TYR A 627 -15.37 13.96 7.66
CA TYR A 627 -15.97 12.70 8.11
C TYR A 627 -15.66 12.40 9.58
N LEU A 628 -14.40 12.59 10.01
CA LEU A 628 -13.98 12.36 11.40
C LEU A 628 -14.57 13.38 12.36
N VAL A 629 -14.70 14.65 11.98
CA VAL A 629 -15.40 15.68 12.76
C VAL A 629 -16.86 15.28 12.99
N ALA A 630 -17.56 14.87 11.93
CA ALA A 630 -18.94 14.40 12.04
C ALA A 630 -19.07 13.14 12.90
N THR A 631 -18.12 12.21 12.77
CA THR A 631 -18.08 10.96 13.56
C THR A 631 -17.86 11.26 15.04
N ASP A 632 -16.89 12.11 15.38
CA ASP A 632 -16.61 12.52 16.76
C ASP A 632 -17.80 13.25 17.39
N TRP A 633 -18.45 14.13 16.62
CA TRP A 633 -19.66 14.82 17.05
C TRP A 633 -20.81 13.83 17.30
N TRP A 634 -21.07 12.92 16.36
CA TRP A 634 -22.10 11.89 16.44
C TRP A 634 -21.94 11.00 17.69
N LEU A 635 -20.72 10.55 17.98
CA LEU A 635 -20.43 9.72 19.15
C LEU A 635 -20.82 10.37 20.47
N LYS A 636 -20.79 11.71 20.54
CA LYS A 636 -21.18 12.49 21.72
C LYS A 636 -22.65 12.93 21.70
N HIS A 637 -23.28 13.00 20.52
CA HIS A 637 -24.61 13.55 20.32
C HIS A 637 -25.61 12.53 19.77
N LYS A 638 -25.51 11.26 20.20
CA LYS A 638 -26.41 10.18 19.72
C LYS A 638 -27.90 10.46 19.90
N GLY A 639 -28.27 11.36 20.82
CA GLY A 639 -29.64 11.79 21.08
C GLY A 639 -30.13 12.97 20.22
N ASP A 640 -29.30 13.54 19.34
CA ASP A 640 -29.67 14.71 18.52
C ASP A 640 -30.85 14.41 17.58
N SER A 641 -31.83 15.31 17.51
CA SER A 641 -33.08 15.09 16.77
C SER A 641 -33.09 15.66 15.35
N SER A 642 -31.94 16.09 14.80
CA SER A 642 -31.87 16.52 13.40
C SER A 642 -32.25 15.39 12.44
N LEU A 643 -32.64 15.76 11.21
CA LEU A 643 -32.99 14.79 10.18
C LEU A 643 -31.81 13.85 9.85
N LEU A 644 -30.60 14.41 9.76
CA LEU A 644 -29.38 13.64 9.49
C LEU A 644 -29.09 12.65 10.62
N SER A 645 -29.14 13.10 11.89
CA SER A 645 -28.94 12.21 13.05
C SER A 645 -30.00 11.12 13.15
N THR A 646 -31.24 11.42 12.78
CA THR A 646 -32.33 10.43 12.76
C THR A 646 -32.08 9.36 11.71
N GLU A 647 -31.62 9.73 10.53
CA GLU A 647 -31.28 8.79 9.48
C GLU A 647 -30.04 7.96 9.82
N VAL A 648 -29.01 8.56 10.42
CA VAL A 648 -27.83 7.85 10.93
C VAL A 648 -28.22 6.82 12.00
N ARG A 649 -29.14 7.15 12.92
CA ARG A 649 -29.69 6.18 13.89
C ARG A 649 -30.40 5.03 13.19
N ARG A 650 -31.27 5.34 12.23
CA ARG A 650 -32.02 4.34 11.48
C ARG A 650 -31.06 3.36 10.78
N LEU A 651 -30.07 3.87 10.06
CA LEU A 651 -29.05 3.05 9.41
C LEU A 651 -28.24 2.20 10.39
N THR A 652 -27.87 2.76 11.55
CA THR A 652 -27.15 2.01 12.59
C THR A 652 -27.99 0.85 13.12
N ALA A 653 -29.29 1.06 13.30
CA ALA A 653 -30.22 0.04 13.78
C ALA A 653 -30.48 -1.05 12.72
N ASP A 654 -30.65 -0.64 11.46
CA ASP A 654 -30.99 -1.56 10.37
C ASP A 654 -29.77 -2.37 9.87
N HIS A 655 -28.56 -1.80 9.96
CA HIS A 655 -27.35 -2.37 9.36
C HIS A 655 -26.09 -2.29 10.26
N PRO A 656 -26.14 -2.71 11.54
CA PRO A 656 -25.06 -2.46 12.52
C PRO A 656 -23.69 -3.00 12.09
N ASP A 657 -23.65 -4.15 11.40
CA ASP A 657 -22.39 -4.76 10.94
C ASP A 657 -21.79 -4.07 9.70
N GLN A 658 -22.60 -3.29 8.96
CA GLN A 658 -22.18 -2.64 7.72
C GLN A 658 -21.70 -1.21 7.96
N VAL A 659 -22.29 -0.49 8.92
CA VAL A 659 -22.08 0.95 9.12
C VAL A 659 -21.33 1.29 10.41
N SER A 660 -20.30 0.52 10.73
CA SER A 660 -19.36 0.81 11.83
C SER A 660 -18.11 1.54 11.35
N ILE A 661 -17.39 2.21 12.26
CA ILE A 661 -16.09 2.85 11.95
C ILE A 661 -15.13 1.84 11.30
N ALA A 662 -15.08 0.61 11.82
CA ALA A 662 -14.23 -0.45 11.28
C ALA A 662 -14.66 -0.87 9.87
N ALA A 663 -15.97 -1.03 9.63
CA ALA A 663 -16.49 -1.40 8.31
C ALA A 663 -16.23 -0.31 7.27
N ILE A 664 -16.45 0.97 7.62
CA ILE A 664 -16.17 2.11 6.73
C ILE A 664 -14.67 2.28 6.50
N SER A 665 -13.85 2.12 7.53
CA SER A 665 -12.38 2.12 7.43
C SER A 665 -11.89 1.04 6.47
N ARG A 666 -12.45 -0.16 6.52
CA ARG A 666 -12.11 -1.26 5.60
C ARG A 666 -12.59 -1.01 4.16
N ALA A 667 -13.75 -0.39 3.99
CA ALA A 667 -14.35 -0.15 2.67
C ALA A 667 -13.74 1.06 1.93
N PHE A 668 -13.43 2.13 2.67
CA PHE A 668 -13.04 3.43 2.11
C PHE A 668 -11.77 4.01 2.75
N GLY A 669 -11.03 3.23 3.54
CA GLY A 669 -9.65 3.55 3.92
C GLY A 669 -8.68 3.34 2.75
N THR A 670 -7.39 3.58 2.98
CA THR A 670 -6.36 3.46 1.93
C THR A 670 -5.25 2.50 2.36
N PRO A 671 -4.61 1.79 1.42
CA PRO A 671 -3.45 0.96 1.72
C PRO A 671 -2.25 1.85 2.09
N LYS A 672 -1.54 1.52 3.16
CA LYS A 672 -0.43 2.32 3.68
C LYS A 672 0.80 1.45 3.99
N PRO A 673 1.37 0.75 2.99
CA PRO A 673 2.41 -0.25 3.24
C PRO A 673 3.67 0.32 3.90
N THR A 674 3.96 1.62 3.74
CA THR A 674 5.11 2.27 4.40
C THR A 674 4.80 2.60 5.86
N LEU A 675 3.60 3.10 6.16
CA LEU A 675 3.18 3.43 7.53
C LEU A 675 2.80 2.18 8.34
N THR A 676 2.20 1.17 7.71
CA THR A 676 1.47 0.10 8.41
C THR A 676 1.97 -1.31 8.08
N GLY A 677 2.95 -1.42 7.17
CA GLY A 677 3.47 -2.69 6.72
C GLY A 677 2.42 -3.56 6.02
N SER A 678 1.33 -2.99 5.50
CA SER A 678 0.21 -3.74 4.95
C SER A 678 -0.53 -2.99 3.83
N TYR A 679 -1.04 -3.72 2.83
CA TYR A 679 -1.97 -3.20 1.82
C TYR A 679 -3.44 -3.32 2.23
N VAL A 680 -3.74 -3.77 3.45
CA VAL A 680 -5.09 -3.70 4.02
C VAL A 680 -5.53 -2.22 4.05
N PRO A 681 -6.65 -1.85 3.39
CA PRO A 681 -7.15 -0.49 3.46
C PRO A 681 -7.62 -0.15 4.88
N GLU A 682 -7.16 0.98 5.40
CA GLU A 682 -7.54 1.49 6.72
C GLU A 682 -7.51 3.03 6.78
N LEU A 683 -8.35 3.59 7.64
CA LEU A 683 -8.29 4.97 8.12
C LEU A 683 -7.53 4.96 9.46
N LEU A 684 -6.39 5.64 9.52
CA LEU A 684 -5.57 5.79 10.72
C LEU A 684 -6.02 6.97 11.60
N SER A 685 -6.87 7.86 11.08
CA SER A 685 -7.31 9.08 11.77
C SER A 685 -6.13 9.97 12.23
N MET A 686 -5.05 9.96 11.44
CA MET A 686 -3.82 10.69 11.74
C MET A 686 -3.86 12.10 11.15
N ARG A 687 -3.13 13.04 11.77
CA ARG A 687 -2.85 14.34 11.13
C ARG A 687 -1.94 14.11 9.93
N SER A 688 -2.21 14.83 8.83
CA SER A 688 -1.36 14.78 7.64
C SER A 688 0.10 15.09 7.97
N PHE A 689 1.00 14.27 7.43
CA PHE A 689 2.43 14.44 7.60
C PHE A 689 2.96 15.48 6.61
N PRO A 690 4.01 16.21 7.02
CA PRO A 690 4.80 17.01 6.10
C PRO A 690 5.67 16.11 5.22
N THR A 691 6.46 16.72 4.35
CA THR A 691 7.54 16.04 3.64
C THR A 691 8.70 15.68 4.56
N LEU A 692 9.23 14.47 4.42
CA LEU A 692 10.14 13.84 5.38
C LEU A 692 11.37 13.25 4.68
N MET A 693 12.56 13.46 5.26
CA MET A 693 13.81 12.98 4.68
C MET A 693 13.85 11.44 4.61
N GLY A 694 14.40 10.88 3.53
CA GLY A 694 14.55 9.43 3.36
C GLY A 694 13.28 8.69 2.89
N TYR A 695 12.14 9.37 2.80
CA TYR A 695 10.89 8.81 2.28
C TYR A 695 10.24 9.70 1.20
N SER A 696 10.96 10.69 0.68
CA SER A 696 10.44 11.63 -0.32
C SER A 696 9.06 12.18 0.10
N SER A 697 8.05 12.10 -0.76
CA SER A 697 6.67 12.47 -0.48
C SER A 697 5.79 11.28 -0.05
N ARG A 698 6.35 10.07 0.06
CA ARG A 698 5.61 8.82 0.32
C ARG A 698 4.83 8.83 1.63
N LEU A 699 5.45 9.24 2.73
CA LEU A 699 4.77 9.29 4.04
C LEU A 699 3.69 10.38 4.10
N MET A 700 3.93 11.52 3.46
CA MET A 700 2.90 12.55 3.27
C MET A 700 1.73 11.97 2.47
N ALA A 701 2.00 11.29 1.37
CA ALA A 701 0.99 10.68 0.52
C ALA A 701 0.18 9.58 1.25
N GLU A 702 0.82 8.72 2.04
CA GLU A 702 0.09 7.70 2.82
C GLU A 702 -0.65 8.31 4.02
N SER A 703 -0.23 9.46 4.54
CA SER A 703 -0.97 10.20 5.58
C SER A 703 -2.18 10.99 5.03
N TRP A 704 -2.28 11.13 3.70
CA TRP A 704 -3.50 11.61 3.06
C TRP A 704 -4.55 10.49 3.15
N GLU A 705 -5.40 10.59 4.17
CA GLU A 705 -6.19 9.46 4.67
C GLU A 705 -7.04 8.76 3.61
N SER A 706 -7.95 9.47 2.93
CA SER A 706 -8.75 8.86 1.85
C SER A 706 -9.56 9.85 1.01
N ASN A 707 -9.39 9.80 -0.32
CA ASN A 707 -10.31 10.39 -1.29
C ASN A 707 -11.58 9.54 -1.50
N LEU A 708 -11.54 8.26 -1.10
CA LEU A 708 -12.63 7.32 -1.34
C LEU A 708 -13.89 7.70 -0.56
N LEU A 709 -13.74 8.38 0.59
CA LEU A 709 -14.89 8.92 1.33
C LEU A 709 -15.68 9.93 0.49
N PHE A 710 -14.97 10.80 -0.25
CA PHE A 710 -15.61 11.76 -1.16
C PHE A 710 -16.30 11.06 -2.33
N TYR A 711 -15.64 10.09 -2.96
CA TYR A 711 -16.22 9.33 -4.07
C TYR A 711 -17.40 8.44 -3.63
N ALA A 712 -17.37 7.89 -2.42
CA ALA A 712 -18.48 7.13 -1.86
C ALA A 712 -19.72 8.01 -1.70
N ALA A 713 -19.57 9.21 -1.13
CA ALA A 713 -20.67 10.17 -1.02
C ALA A 713 -21.14 10.64 -2.40
N LEU A 714 -20.22 10.95 -3.32
CA LEU A 714 -20.55 11.32 -4.70
C LEU A 714 -21.39 10.23 -5.39
N SER A 715 -21.03 8.96 -5.21
CA SER A 715 -21.78 7.84 -5.79
C SER A 715 -23.20 7.72 -5.21
N HIS A 716 -23.35 7.99 -3.92
CA HIS A 716 -24.67 8.05 -3.27
C HIS A 716 -25.50 9.20 -3.85
N ASP A 717 -24.92 10.40 -3.96
CA ASP A 717 -25.60 11.62 -4.43
C ASP A 717 -26.15 11.47 -5.86
N ILE A 718 -25.49 10.67 -6.71
CA ILE A 718 -25.90 10.43 -8.10
C ILE A 718 -26.64 9.09 -8.29
N HIS A 719 -27.01 8.42 -7.19
CA HIS A 719 -27.72 7.13 -7.18
C HIS A 719 -27.00 6.01 -7.94
N MET A 720 -25.66 6.01 -7.89
CA MET A 720 -24.81 4.97 -8.48
C MET A 720 -24.79 3.72 -7.57
N LEU A 721 -24.81 2.53 -8.19
CA LEU A 721 -24.66 1.28 -7.46
C LEU A 721 -23.24 1.15 -6.91
N PRO A 722 -23.04 0.66 -5.67
CA PRO A 722 -21.69 0.52 -5.10
C PRO A 722 -20.71 -0.30 -5.95
N SER A 723 -21.20 -1.32 -6.67
CA SER A 723 -20.40 -2.14 -7.59
C SER A 723 -19.74 -1.32 -8.70
N GLN A 724 -20.39 -0.25 -9.17
CA GLN A 724 -19.90 0.63 -10.23
C GLN A 724 -18.67 1.43 -9.79
N LEU A 725 -18.40 1.55 -8.48
CA LEU A 725 -17.19 2.17 -7.95
C LEU A 725 -15.91 1.46 -8.45
N ASN A 726 -15.96 0.16 -8.77
CA ASN A 726 -14.82 -0.57 -9.33
C ASN A 726 -14.37 -0.05 -10.70
N VAL A 727 -15.23 0.68 -11.40
CA VAL A 727 -14.93 1.35 -12.68
C VAL A 727 -14.77 2.86 -12.46
N ALA A 728 -15.70 3.48 -11.73
CA ALA A 728 -15.76 4.92 -11.55
C ALA A 728 -14.59 5.49 -10.73
N VAL A 729 -14.16 4.81 -9.65
CA VAL A 729 -13.06 5.33 -8.81
C VAL A 729 -11.73 5.38 -9.57
N PRO A 730 -11.29 4.35 -10.32
CA PRO A 730 -10.15 4.46 -11.22
C PRO A 730 -10.24 5.64 -12.19
N GLU A 731 -11.39 5.83 -12.85
CA GLU A 731 -11.62 6.92 -13.80
C GLU A 731 -11.54 8.30 -13.12
N TRP A 732 -12.26 8.49 -12.02
CA TRP A 732 -12.27 9.75 -11.27
C TRP A 732 -10.90 10.07 -10.69
N THR A 733 -10.15 9.07 -10.25
CA THR A 733 -8.78 9.25 -9.76
C THR A 733 -7.87 9.73 -10.87
N GLN A 734 -7.94 9.13 -12.07
CA GLN A 734 -7.19 9.60 -13.23
C GLN A 734 -7.52 11.07 -13.55
N GLN A 735 -8.81 11.40 -13.65
CA GLN A 735 -9.25 12.77 -13.91
C GLN A 735 -8.81 13.75 -12.82
N THR A 736 -8.82 13.32 -11.56
CA THR A 736 -8.33 14.14 -10.44
C THR A 736 -6.85 14.37 -10.59
N VAL A 737 -6.03 13.35 -10.88
CA VAL A 737 -4.58 13.53 -11.07
C VAL A 737 -4.28 14.48 -12.24
N GLU A 738 -4.92 14.29 -13.40
CA GLU A 738 -4.70 15.12 -14.60
C GLU A 738 -5.12 16.59 -14.41
N LYS A 739 -6.02 16.86 -13.45
CA LYS A 739 -6.49 18.22 -13.11
C LYS A 739 -5.76 18.85 -11.92
N ILE A 740 -4.78 18.18 -11.31
CA ILE A 740 -3.97 18.79 -10.24
C ILE A 740 -3.16 19.95 -10.82
N PHE A 741 -3.40 21.14 -10.28
CA PHE A 741 -2.58 22.32 -10.52
C PHE A 741 -2.02 22.82 -9.19
N ALA A 742 -0.81 22.36 -8.88
CA ALA A 742 -0.09 22.61 -7.64
C ALA A 742 1.16 23.46 -7.90
N THR A 743 1.44 24.37 -6.97
CA THR A 743 2.56 25.32 -7.08
C THR A 743 3.81 24.90 -6.28
N HIS A 744 3.67 24.01 -5.30
CA HIS A 744 4.78 23.43 -4.53
C HIS A 744 4.40 22.05 -3.98
N LEU A 745 5.37 21.33 -3.39
CA LEU A 745 5.24 19.93 -2.96
C LEU A 745 4.17 19.69 -1.87
N GLU A 746 3.92 20.68 -1.02
CA GLU A 746 2.96 20.61 0.08
C GLU A 746 1.63 21.32 -0.24
N ASP A 747 1.38 21.67 -1.52
CA ASP A 747 0.11 22.27 -2.00
C ASP A 747 -0.99 21.21 -2.10
N TRP A 748 -1.28 20.54 -0.98
CA TRP A 748 -2.42 19.63 -0.86
C TRP A 748 -3.77 20.31 -1.15
N PRO A 749 -3.98 21.64 -0.97
CA PRO A 749 -5.22 22.28 -1.41
C PRO A 749 -5.44 22.14 -2.92
N ALA A 750 -4.39 22.08 -3.75
CA ALA A 750 -4.53 21.78 -5.18
C ALA A 750 -5.17 20.42 -5.45
N LEU A 751 -4.79 19.40 -4.68
CA LEU A 751 -5.39 18.07 -4.75
C LEU A 751 -6.88 18.15 -4.39
N LEU A 752 -7.24 18.83 -3.30
CA LEU A 752 -8.63 18.97 -2.87
C LEU A 752 -9.48 19.74 -3.90
N ARG A 753 -8.93 20.82 -4.48
CA ARG A 753 -9.59 21.56 -5.56
C ARG A 753 -9.85 20.66 -6.76
N SER A 754 -8.85 19.89 -7.20
CA SER A 754 -9.00 18.95 -8.32
C SER A 754 -10.08 17.89 -8.05
N LEU A 755 -10.08 17.31 -6.84
CA LEU A 755 -11.08 16.33 -6.42
C LEU A 755 -12.51 16.90 -6.51
N ARG A 756 -12.71 18.13 -6.04
CA ARG A 756 -14.01 18.83 -6.09
C ARG A 756 -14.44 19.17 -7.52
N LEU A 757 -13.51 19.62 -8.36
CA LEU A 757 -13.78 19.89 -9.78
C LEU A 757 -14.28 18.63 -10.50
N VAL A 758 -13.61 17.50 -10.30
CA VAL A 758 -14.08 16.22 -10.86
C VAL A 758 -15.45 15.83 -10.31
N GLY A 759 -15.68 15.99 -9.00
CA GLY A 759 -16.97 15.71 -8.39
C GLY A 759 -18.11 16.55 -8.97
N GLU A 760 -17.89 17.84 -9.20
CA GLU A 760 -18.92 18.71 -9.81
C GLU A 760 -19.18 18.36 -11.28
N ASP A 761 -18.14 18.03 -12.05
CA ASP A 761 -18.31 17.56 -13.43
C ASP A 761 -19.15 16.28 -13.48
N VAL A 762 -18.96 15.36 -12.53
CA VAL A 762 -19.76 14.13 -12.40
C VAL A 762 -21.22 14.46 -12.05
N ARG A 763 -21.47 15.30 -11.05
CA ARG A 763 -22.83 15.73 -10.67
C ARG A 763 -23.55 16.41 -11.84
N SER A 764 -22.85 17.30 -12.55
CA SER A 764 -23.39 18.01 -13.73
C SER A 764 -23.78 17.04 -14.85
N ARG A 765 -22.93 16.05 -15.16
CA ARG A 765 -23.25 14.99 -16.14
C ARG A 765 -24.46 14.16 -15.71
N ALA A 766 -24.53 13.74 -14.45
CA ALA A 766 -25.65 12.97 -13.92
C ALA A 766 -26.98 13.74 -14.02
N ARG A 767 -26.99 15.03 -13.61
CA ARG A 767 -28.18 15.90 -13.74
C ARG A 767 -28.65 16.01 -15.20
N LYS A 768 -27.74 16.17 -16.16
CA LYS A 768 -28.07 16.24 -17.60
C LYS A 768 -28.66 14.92 -18.11
N GLN A 769 -28.11 13.78 -17.69
CA GLN A 769 -28.63 12.46 -18.06
C GLN A 769 -30.04 12.22 -17.50
N MET A 770 -30.29 12.61 -16.24
CA MET A 770 -31.62 12.52 -15.63
C MET A 770 -32.64 13.42 -16.34
N ALA A 771 -32.26 14.65 -16.71
CA ALA A 771 -33.11 15.55 -17.47
C ALA A 771 -33.48 14.95 -18.84
N ALA A 772 -32.49 14.46 -19.59
CA ALA A 772 -32.70 13.83 -20.91
C ALA A 772 -33.60 12.58 -20.84
N ALA A 773 -33.46 11.75 -19.79
CA ALA A 773 -34.32 10.58 -19.59
C ALA A 773 -35.78 10.97 -19.25
N THR A 774 -35.97 12.11 -18.58
CA THR A 774 -37.29 12.65 -18.26
C THR A 774 -37.96 13.21 -19.52
N ASP A 775 -37.22 13.94 -20.35
CA ASP A 775 -37.70 14.48 -21.63
C ASP A 775 -38.06 13.35 -22.62
N GLN A 776 -37.27 12.27 -22.68
CA GLN A 776 -37.61 11.09 -23.49
C GLN A 776 -38.91 10.42 -23.02
N LYS A 777 -39.12 10.28 -21.70
CA LYS A 777 -40.38 9.74 -21.17
C LYS A 777 -41.57 10.65 -21.45
N ALA A 778 -41.38 11.97 -21.38
CA ALA A 778 -42.42 12.95 -21.72
C ALA A 778 -42.72 13.00 -23.22
N SER A 779 -41.76 12.67 -24.10
CA SER A 779 -41.98 12.57 -25.56
C SER A 779 -42.61 11.26 -26.04
N LEU A 780 -42.64 10.24 -25.17
CA LEU A 780 -43.25 8.93 -25.41
C LEU A 780 -44.65 8.80 -24.78
N GLN A 781 -45.10 9.82 -24.05
CA GLN A 781 -46.46 10.02 -23.54
C GLN A 781 -47.17 11.06 -24.39
#